data_AF-A0A936GTV3-F1
#
_entry.id   AF-A0A936GTV3-F1
#
_cell.length_a   1.000
_cell.length_b   1.000
_cell.length_c   1.000
_cell.angle_alpha   90.00
_cell.angle_beta   90.00
_cell.angle_gamma   90.00
#
_symmetry.space_group_name_H-M   'P 1'
#
loop_
_entity.id
_entity.type
_entity.pdbx_description
1 polymer ?
#
loop_
_entity_poly.entity_id
_entity_poly.type
_entity_poly.pdbx_seq_one_letter_code
_entity_poly.pdbx_strand_id
1 'polypeptide(L)'
;MIARILKLSFLFLPFWAGAQNKIELTPIMNGLSIPVDIVFDHNNRMYVVEKTGKIKTGDISQQTVYLNIDDRVNSGANERGLLGMAFHPDYQTNGYVFVNYTGGNGQTVVSRFTRSASDSLQADADSEKILMTIAQPFNNHNAGDLNFGPDGYLYIAMGDGGSGGDPGNRSQNPKERLGKMLRIDVNTEATHYLIPSDNPYAGNPDTLGEIWSIGLRNPWRFSFDRATNDLWIADVGQRKWEEINHIPYGLGAKLNFGWRCYEGFEKYDFSLCNSETEFYPPIHVYANNSGVDGCSVTGGYVYRGQQNPYLYGQYVYGDFCSGKIWRLKRDECGAVKNEHIHTVGPQELSSFGEDNFGELYLAMLGEGKVYKITPACLLSVSIDSLRPASCLEASDGAVNYTVSGASAYTFELSNNSSPTALSPGNYSYKVSEMSTGCIQTGCFDIGIAAIPQFCSSPVVDTFCWYQKYFLDTSICDLTGIDSVQLYFEDKLFYTGSTLPDSLELGGIYHLLLHSGNCVFEVDSFLVLEQIVTVPDGLYWTLTDSFIIVKGDSYDYDYYEMYHQDSLYAVSTNGMFDLPKDVFGIFYFIGYSNVGPCPISAISSNFVISSVHQTLLDNPWYFPNPASYQIETKETGIDKVSLLDLLGRTVFTSEQPTPSLVLPLIVDGMYLLRIEKNKHIYYQKLMLSKK
;
A
#
# COMPACT_ATOMS: atom_id res chain seq x y z
N MET A 1 -58.70 47.69 -11.11
CA MET A 1 -57.25 47.47 -11.30
C MET A 1 -56.73 46.71 -10.09
N ILE A 2 -56.53 45.39 -10.21
CA ILE A 2 -55.82 44.59 -9.21
C ILE A 2 -54.77 43.81 -9.98
N ALA A 3 -53.51 44.20 -9.83
CA ALA A 3 -52.37 43.57 -10.47
C ALA A 3 -51.95 42.32 -9.67
N ARG A 4 -51.92 41.16 -10.33
CA ARG A 4 -51.38 39.91 -9.77
C ARG A 4 -49.86 39.90 -9.95
N ILE A 5 -49.13 39.83 -8.84
CA ILE A 5 -47.69 39.55 -8.80
C ILE A 5 -47.50 38.03 -8.92
N LEU A 6 -46.92 37.57 -10.03
CA LEU A 6 -46.40 36.20 -10.16
C LEU A 6 -45.07 36.11 -9.40
N LYS A 7 -45.00 35.30 -8.34
CA LYS A 7 -43.74 34.84 -7.76
C LYS A 7 -43.21 33.69 -8.60
N LEU A 8 -42.09 33.90 -9.31
CA LEU A 8 -41.30 32.82 -9.91
C LEU A 8 -40.55 32.11 -8.78
N SER A 9 -40.94 30.87 -8.48
CA SER A 9 -40.16 29.95 -7.65
C SER A 9 -39.11 29.28 -8.53
N PHE A 10 -37.84 29.61 -8.32
CA PHE A 10 -36.72 28.85 -8.90
C PHE A 10 -36.69 27.47 -8.21
N LEU A 11 -37.06 26.42 -8.95
CA LEU A 11 -36.73 25.05 -8.58
C LEU A 11 -35.21 24.87 -8.73
N PHE A 12 -34.49 24.79 -7.61
CA PHE A 12 -33.16 24.20 -7.58
C PHE A 12 -33.33 22.68 -7.76
N LEU A 13 -33.04 22.18 -8.96
CA LEU A 13 -32.80 20.75 -9.17
C LEU A 13 -31.45 20.42 -8.51
N PRO A 14 -31.40 19.49 -7.53
CA PRO A 14 -30.12 19.00 -7.04
C PRO A 14 -29.43 18.25 -8.18
N PHE A 15 -28.30 18.78 -8.65
CA PHE A 15 -27.36 18.02 -9.45
C PHE A 15 -26.85 16.86 -8.58
N TRP A 16 -27.38 15.67 -8.82
CA TRP A 16 -26.73 14.45 -8.38
C TRP A 16 -25.41 14.35 -9.16
N ALA A 17 -24.30 14.67 -8.51
CA ALA A 17 -22.98 14.28 -8.98
C ALA A 17 -22.89 12.75 -8.88
N GLY A 18 -23.34 12.05 -9.92
CA GLY A 18 -23.06 10.62 -10.05
C GLY A 18 -21.54 10.43 -10.11
N ALA A 19 -21.03 9.40 -9.43
CA ALA A 19 -19.62 9.04 -9.53
C ALA A 19 -19.26 8.82 -11.01
N GLN A 20 -18.32 9.61 -11.53
CA GLN A 20 -17.90 9.52 -12.92
C GLN A 20 -17.16 8.20 -13.15
N ASN A 21 -17.60 7.43 -14.15
CA ASN A 21 -16.88 6.25 -14.63
C ASN A 21 -15.43 6.61 -14.97
N LYS A 22 -14.48 5.82 -14.49
CA LYS A 22 -13.03 6.02 -14.67
C LYS A 22 -12.45 5.22 -15.83
N ILE A 23 -13.25 4.30 -16.39
CA ILE A 23 -12.94 3.50 -17.58
C ILE A 23 -14.16 3.47 -18.51
N GLU A 24 -13.90 3.18 -19.79
CA GLU A 24 -14.90 2.98 -20.85
C GLU A 24 -14.81 1.56 -21.41
N LEU A 25 -15.91 1.05 -21.95
CA LEU A 25 -16.02 -0.32 -22.44
C LEU A 25 -16.28 -0.33 -23.95
N THR A 26 -15.31 -0.83 -24.72
CA THR A 26 -15.45 -0.95 -26.18
C THR A 26 -15.81 -2.40 -26.55
N PRO A 27 -16.94 -2.67 -27.24
CA PRO A 27 -17.32 -4.04 -27.58
C PRO A 27 -16.36 -4.66 -28.61
N ILE A 28 -15.93 -5.90 -28.36
CA ILE A 28 -14.98 -6.65 -29.21
C ILE A 28 -15.61 -7.91 -29.79
N MET A 29 -16.50 -8.58 -29.04
CA MET A 29 -17.19 -9.78 -29.49
C MET A 29 -18.64 -9.78 -28.99
N ASN A 30 -19.56 -10.41 -29.72
CA ASN A 30 -20.97 -10.50 -29.36
C ASN A 30 -21.59 -11.84 -29.81
N GLY A 31 -22.85 -12.10 -29.45
CA GLY A 31 -23.53 -13.34 -29.85
C GLY A 31 -22.96 -14.59 -29.16
N LEU A 32 -22.34 -14.41 -28.00
CA LEU A 32 -21.78 -15.48 -27.18
C LEU A 32 -22.85 -16.10 -26.29
N SER A 33 -22.75 -17.39 -26.06
CA SER A 33 -23.66 -18.16 -25.21
C SER A 33 -23.04 -18.33 -23.83
N ILE A 34 -23.35 -17.42 -22.90
CA ILE A 34 -22.92 -17.52 -21.50
C ILE A 34 -21.37 -17.59 -21.42
N PRO A 35 -20.66 -16.53 -21.86
CA PRO A 35 -19.20 -16.49 -21.79
C PRO A 35 -18.75 -16.48 -20.33
N VAL A 36 -17.78 -17.32 -20.00
CA VAL A 36 -17.27 -17.48 -18.63
C VAL A 36 -15.77 -17.31 -18.51
N ASP A 37 -15.00 -17.30 -19.62
CA ASP A 37 -13.56 -17.07 -19.60
C ASP A 37 -13.07 -16.39 -20.89
N ILE A 38 -11.95 -15.69 -20.81
CA ILE A 38 -11.28 -15.03 -21.95
C ILE A 38 -9.78 -15.31 -21.86
N VAL A 39 -9.24 -15.99 -22.87
CA VAL A 39 -7.83 -16.37 -22.94
C VAL A 39 -7.22 -15.90 -24.26
N PHE A 40 -5.98 -15.44 -24.23
CA PHE A 40 -5.22 -15.10 -25.43
C PHE A 40 -4.12 -16.13 -25.70
N ASP A 41 -3.90 -16.47 -26.98
CA ASP A 41 -2.73 -17.26 -27.36
C ASP A 41 -1.49 -16.39 -27.57
N HIS A 42 -0.34 -17.01 -27.83
CA HIS A 42 0.95 -16.35 -28.06
C HIS A 42 0.97 -15.39 -29.25
N ASN A 43 0.00 -15.50 -30.17
CA ASN A 43 -0.17 -14.60 -31.32
C ASN A 43 -1.20 -13.49 -31.04
N ASN A 44 -1.61 -13.33 -29.78
CA ASN A 44 -2.61 -12.38 -29.32
C ASN A 44 -4.00 -12.60 -29.92
N ARG A 45 -4.35 -13.84 -30.26
CA ARG A 45 -5.72 -14.18 -30.68
C ARG A 45 -6.58 -14.45 -29.45
N MET A 46 -7.76 -13.84 -29.40
CA MET A 46 -8.72 -14.01 -28.31
C MET A 46 -9.49 -15.32 -28.47
N TYR A 47 -9.69 -16.03 -27.37
CA TYR A 47 -10.53 -17.21 -27.25
C TYR A 47 -11.49 -17.01 -26.08
N VAL A 48 -12.78 -17.19 -26.32
CA VAL A 48 -13.83 -17.00 -25.32
C VAL A 48 -14.47 -18.35 -25.02
N VAL A 49 -14.47 -18.71 -23.76
CA VAL A 49 -15.05 -19.96 -23.26
C VAL A 49 -16.53 -19.75 -22.98
N GLU A 50 -17.38 -20.52 -23.65
CA GLU A 50 -18.82 -20.56 -23.42
C GLU A 50 -19.15 -21.72 -22.48
N LYS A 51 -19.90 -21.43 -21.40
CA LYS A 51 -20.28 -22.42 -20.37
C LYS A 51 -20.90 -23.70 -20.94
N THR A 52 -21.53 -23.60 -22.11
CA THR A 52 -22.21 -24.68 -22.83
C THR A 52 -21.29 -25.71 -23.49
N GLY A 53 -19.97 -25.53 -23.44
CA GLY A 53 -19.00 -26.51 -23.97
C GLY A 53 -18.32 -26.11 -25.28
N LYS A 54 -18.38 -24.83 -25.63
CA LYS A 54 -17.75 -24.28 -26.85
C LYS A 54 -16.70 -23.26 -26.49
N ILE A 55 -15.65 -23.19 -27.30
CA ILE A 55 -14.66 -22.12 -27.27
C ILE A 55 -14.72 -21.44 -28.64
N LYS A 56 -14.89 -20.13 -28.66
CA LYS A 56 -14.92 -19.33 -29.89
C LYS A 56 -13.70 -18.42 -29.98
N THR A 57 -13.24 -18.16 -31.19
CA THR A 57 -12.17 -17.20 -31.48
C THR A 57 -12.59 -16.26 -32.61
N GLY A 58 -12.04 -15.05 -32.62
CA GLY A 58 -12.33 -14.02 -33.61
C GLY A 58 -12.66 -12.67 -32.98
N ASP A 59 -13.54 -11.91 -33.63
CA ASP A 59 -14.01 -10.60 -33.18
C ASP A 59 -15.49 -10.37 -33.58
N ILE A 60 -15.97 -9.13 -33.52
CA ILE A 60 -17.35 -8.77 -33.86
C ILE A 60 -17.68 -8.99 -35.35
N SER A 61 -16.68 -9.00 -36.23
CA SER A 61 -16.84 -9.14 -37.67
C SER A 61 -16.86 -10.61 -38.10
N GLN A 62 -16.03 -11.44 -37.49
CA GLN A 62 -15.89 -12.85 -37.83
C GLN A 62 -15.54 -13.68 -36.60
N GLN A 63 -16.34 -14.71 -36.34
CA GLN A 63 -16.12 -15.68 -35.26
C GLN A 63 -16.10 -17.10 -35.82
N THR A 64 -15.29 -17.97 -35.21
CA THR A 64 -15.26 -19.41 -35.49
C THR A 64 -15.23 -20.19 -34.18
N VAL A 65 -15.72 -21.43 -34.21
CA VAL A 65 -15.63 -22.37 -33.09
C VAL A 65 -14.25 -22.99 -33.11
N TYR A 66 -13.45 -22.69 -32.09
CA TYR A 66 -12.13 -23.27 -31.88
C TYR A 66 -12.21 -24.70 -31.34
N LEU A 67 -13.06 -24.94 -30.34
CA LEU A 67 -13.29 -26.27 -29.76
C LEU A 67 -14.78 -26.45 -29.47
N ASN A 68 -15.33 -27.62 -29.78
CA ASN A 68 -16.66 -28.02 -29.35
C ASN A 68 -16.64 -29.38 -28.65
N ILE A 69 -17.03 -29.38 -27.38
CA ILE A 69 -17.17 -30.57 -26.54
C ILE A 69 -18.51 -30.55 -25.78
N ASP A 70 -19.52 -29.90 -26.37
CA ASP A 70 -20.89 -29.81 -25.81
C ASP A 70 -21.53 -31.19 -25.56
N ASP A 71 -21.09 -32.22 -26.27
CA ASP A 71 -21.52 -33.62 -26.13
C ASP A 71 -21.19 -34.26 -24.77
N ARG A 72 -20.16 -33.77 -24.07
CA ARG A 72 -19.66 -34.34 -22.81
C ARG A 72 -19.64 -33.36 -21.63
N VAL A 73 -19.97 -32.10 -21.89
CA VAL A 73 -20.09 -31.04 -20.87
C VAL A 73 -21.49 -31.05 -20.24
N ASN A 74 -21.55 -31.17 -18.92
CA ASN A 74 -22.77 -30.97 -18.15
C ASN A 74 -22.85 -29.50 -17.72
N SER A 75 -23.61 -28.69 -18.47
CA SER A 75 -23.86 -27.28 -18.16
C SER A 75 -25.22 -27.04 -17.48
N GLY A 76 -25.90 -28.09 -17.02
CA GLY A 76 -27.30 -28.04 -16.60
C GLY A 76 -27.55 -27.46 -15.20
N ALA A 77 -26.51 -27.30 -14.37
CA ALA A 77 -26.59 -26.70 -13.05
C ALA A 77 -26.00 -25.29 -13.02
N ASN A 78 -26.09 -24.62 -11.86
CA ASN A 78 -25.74 -23.20 -11.74
C ASN A 78 -24.27 -22.92 -12.13
N GLU A 79 -23.32 -23.63 -11.55
CA GLU A 79 -21.88 -23.38 -11.75
C GLU A 79 -21.18 -24.41 -12.65
N ARG A 80 -21.91 -25.45 -13.09
CA ARG A 80 -21.35 -26.51 -13.93
C ARG A 80 -21.28 -26.09 -15.39
N GLY A 81 -20.24 -26.50 -16.10
CA GLY A 81 -20.08 -26.22 -17.54
C GLY A 81 -18.65 -26.43 -17.98
N LEU A 82 -18.28 -25.85 -19.12
CA LEU A 82 -16.90 -25.59 -19.49
C LEU A 82 -16.49 -24.27 -18.85
N LEU A 83 -15.49 -24.28 -17.95
CA LEU A 83 -15.29 -23.20 -16.98
C LEU A 83 -13.95 -22.50 -17.13
N GLY A 84 -12.89 -23.19 -17.55
CA GLY A 84 -11.57 -22.58 -17.72
C GLY A 84 -10.78 -23.18 -18.87
N MET A 85 -9.82 -22.41 -19.36
CA MET A 85 -8.94 -22.76 -20.47
C MET A 85 -7.52 -22.22 -20.22
N ALA A 86 -6.50 -22.95 -20.67
CA ALA A 86 -5.14 -22.44 -20.74
C ALA A 86 -4.40 -22.97 -21.97
N PHE A 87 -3.65 -22.13 -22.66
CA PHE A 87 -2.68 -22.59 -23.66
C PHE A 87 -1.39 -23.03 -22.99
N HIS A 88 -0.78 -24.09 -23.50
CA HIS A 88 0.57 -24.46 -23.09
C HIS A 88 1.56 -23.31 -23.36
N PRO A 89 2.58 -23.07 -22.51
CA PRO A 89 3.64 -22.09 -22.79
C PRO A 89 4.36 -22.33 -24.13
N ASP A 90 4.41 -23.57 -24.59
CA ASP A 90 4.95 -23.99 -25.90
C ASP A 90 3.86 -24.27 -26.97
N TYR A 91 2.65 -23.69 -26.84
CA TYR A 91 1.52 -23.96 -27.74
C TYR A 91 1.83 -23.78 -29.22
N GLN A 92 2.72 -22.85 -29.57
CA GLN A 92 3.15 -22.67 -30.96
C GLN A 92 3.77 -23.94 -31.54
N THR A 93 4.53 -24.69 -30.72
CA THR A 93 5.26 -25.91 -31.09
C THR A 93 4.41 -27.16 -30.88
N ASN A 94 3.80 -27.33 -29.70
CA ASN A 94 3.11 -28.58 -29.34
C ASN A 94 1.61 -28.57 -29.64
N GLY A 95 1.00 -27.39 -29.83
CA GLY A 95 -0.43 -27.25 -30.08
C GLY A 95 -1.32 -27.64 -28.89
N TYR A 96 -0.80 -27.75 -27.67
CA TYR A 96 -1.58 -28.20 -26.51
C TYR A 96 -2.41 -27.08 -25.86
N VAL A 97 -3.69 -27.38 -25.67
CA VAL A 97 -4.65 -26.55 -24.94
C VAL A 97 -5.29 -27.37 -23.83
N PHE A 98 -5.49 -26.75 -22.68
CA PHE A 98 -6.05 -27.38 -21.49
C PHE A 98 -7.40 -26.76 -21.18
N VAL A 99 -8.33 -27.58 -20.70
CA VAL A 99 -9.66 -27.14 -20.29
C VAL A 99 -10.08 -27.78 -18.98
N ASN A 100 -10.90 -27.06 -18.22
CA ASN A 100 -11.57 -27.55 -17.03
C ASN A 100 -13.08 -27.49 -17.26
N TYR A 101 -13.73 -28.65 -17.20
CA TYR A 101 -15.16 -28.74 -17.40
C TYR A 101 -15.83 -29.73 -16.45
N THR A 102 -17.14 -29.61 -16.30
CA THR A 102 -17.96 -30.57 -15.57
C THR A 102 -18.46 -31.65 -16.52
N GLY A 103 -18.11 -32.92 -16.26
CA GLY A 103 -18.56 -34.07 -17.05
C GLY A 103 -20.01 -34.49 -16.75
N GLY A 104 -20.51 -35.47 -17.52
CA GLY A 104 -21.90 -35.94 -17.43
C GLY A 104 -22.39 -36.31 -16.02
N ASN A 105 -21.53 -36.89 -15.17
CA ASN A 105 -21.88 -37.27 -13.80
C ASN A 105 -21.68 -36.14 -12.78
N GLY A 106 -21.36 -34.91 -13.24
CA GLY A 106 -21.14 -33.75 -12.38
C GLY A 106 -19.71 -33.60 -11.85
N GLN A 107 -18.80 -34.51 -12.19
CA GLN A 107 -17.39 -34.48 -11.81
C GLN A 107 -16.61 -33.41 -12.57
N THR A 108 -15.62 -32.78 -11.93
CA THR A 108 -14.64 -31.93 -12.62
C THR A 108 -13.70 -32.80 -13.44
N VAL A 109 -13.45 -32.40 -14.68
CA VAL A 109 -12.51 -33.03 -15.60
C VAL A 109 -11.53 -31.97 -16.09
N VAL A 110 -10.23 -32.21 -15.89
CA VAL A 110 -9.15 -31.41 -16.47
C VAL A 110 -8.54 -32.22 -17.61
N SER A 111 -8.62 -31.68 -18.82
CA SER A 111 -8.23 -32.37 -20.04
C SER A 111 -7.31 -31.52 -20.91
N ARG A 112 -6.48 -32.19 -21.70
CA ARG A 112 -5.65 -31.60 -22.76
C ARG A 112 -6.23 -31.98 -24.12
N PHE A 113 -6.31 -31.02 -25.04
CA PHE A 113 -6.58 -31.21 -26.46
C PHE A 113 -5.40 -30.71 -27.29
N THR A 114 -5.36 -31.09 -28.56
CA THR A 114 -4.31 -30.71 -29.51
C THR A 114 -4.92 -29.88 -30.63
N ARG A 115 -4.22 -28.81 -31.03
CA ARG A 115 -4.53 -27.99 -32.21
C ARG A 115 -4.66 -28.88 -33.44
N SER A 116 -5.69 -28.63 -34.26
CA SER A 116 -5.90 -29.34 -35.51
C SER A 116 -4.70 -29.14 -36.44
N ALA A 117 -4.24 -30.22 -37.07
CA ALA A 117 -3.19 -30.17 -38.08
C ALA A 117 -3.64 -29.50 -39.38
N SER A 118 -4.96 -29.40 -39.61
CA SER A 118 -5.56 -28.85 -40.83
C SER A 118 -5.99 -27.38 -40.71
N ASP A 119 -6.24 -26.90 -39.48
CA ASP A 119 -6.65 -25.53 -39.21
C ASP A 119 -6.11 -25.05 -37.86
N SER A 120 -5.24 -24.03 -37.89
CA SER A 120 -4.65 -23.45 -36.68
C SER A 120 -5.63 -22.66 -35.80
N LEU A 121 -6.86 -22.42 -36.27
CA LEU A 121 -7.97 -21.81 -35.55
C LEU A 121 -8.96 -22.85 -35.00
N GLN A 122 -8.57 -24.14 -34.99
CA GLN A 122 -9.36 -25.22 -34.39
C GLN A 122 -8.49 -26.15 -33.54
N ALA A 123 -9.06 -26.71 -32.49
CA ALA A 123 -8.55 -27.87 -31.77
C ALA A 123 -9.33 -29.12 -32.18
N ASP A 124 -8.65 -30.25 -32.22
CA ASP A 124 -9.26 -31.54 -32.49
C ASP A 124 -9.98 -32.07 -31.24
N ALA A 125 -11.32 -32.10 -31.27
CA ALA A 125 -12.15 -32.58 -30.16
C ALA A 125 -11.96 -34.08 -29.85
N ASP A 126 -11.43 -34.87 -30.80
CA ASP A 126 -11.15 -36.29 -30.62
C ASP A 126 -9.75 -36.54 -30.03
N SER A 127 -8.92 -35.50 -29.90
CA SER A 127 -7.56 -35.58 -29.35
C SER A 127 -7.49 -35.53 -27.81
N GLU A 128 -8.64 -35.62 -27.14
CA GLU A 128 -8.76 -35.46 -25.70
C GLU A 128 -7.86 -36.45 -24.92
N LYS A 129 -7.05 -35.88 -24.01
CA LYS A 129 -6.32 -36.62 -22.99
C LYS A 129 -6.76 -36.12 -21.61
N ILE A 130 -7.51 -36.96 -20.88
CA ILE A 130 -7.93 -36.66 -19.52
C ILE A 130 -6.72 -36.74 -18.58
N LEU A 131 -6.42 -35.61 -17.94
CA LEU A 131 -5.33 -35.51 -16.97
C LEU A 131 -5.85 -35.86 -15.58
N MET A 132 -6.99 -35.30 -15.19
CA MET A 132 -7.54 -35.42 -13.85
C MET A 132 -9.05 -35.50 -13.87
N THR A 133 -9.62 -36.32 -12.98
CA THR A 133 -11.05 -36.36 -12.72
C THR A 133 -11.29 -36.29 -11.22
N ILE A 134 -12.11 -35.33 -10.77
CA ILE A 134 -12.41 -35.07 -9.36
C ILE A 134 -13.92 -35.16 -9.15
N ALA A 135 -14.35 -36.07 -8.28
CA ALA A 135 -15.75 -36.18 -7.90
C ALA A 135 -16.22 -34.90 -7.18
N GLN A 136 -17.39 -34.39 -7.56
CA GLN A 136 -18.00 -33.22 -6.94
C GLN A 136 -19.21 -33.66 -6.11
N PRO A 137 -19.22 -33.38 -4.79
CA PRO A 137 -20.31 -33.82 -3.91
C PRO A 137 -21.60 -33.01 -4.14
N PHE A 138 -21.50 -31.77 -4.61
CA PHE A 138 -22.65 -30.91 -4.93
C PHE A 138 -22.57 -30.34 -6.36
N ASN A 139 -23.51 -29.48 -6.71
CA ASN A 139 -23.63 -28.89 -8.04
C ASN A 139 -23.10 -27.45 -8.14
N ASN A 140 -22.40 -27.01 -7.10
CA ASN A 140 -21.82 -25.69 -6.93
C ASN A 140 -20.43 -25.79 -6.27
N HIS A 141 -19.76 -24.65 -6.20
CA HIS A 141 -18.34 -24.47 -5.88
C HIS A 141 -17.41 -25.31 -6.75
N ASN A 142 -17.65 -25.24 -8.05
CA ASN A 142 -16.85 -25.97 -9.04
C ASN A 142 -15.53 -25.26 -9.38
N ALA A 143 -15.39 -23.97 -9.03
CA ALA A 143 -14.32 -23.09 -9.52
C ALA A 143 -14.20 -23.23 -11.04
N GLY A 144 -12.99 -23.40 -11.57
CA GLY A 144 -12.81 -23.74 -12.98
C GLY A 144 -11.55 -23.20 -13.62
N ASP A 145 -10.93 -22.19 -13.01
CA ASP A 145 -9.83 -21.48 -13.64
C ASP A 145 -8.56 -22.31 -13.80
N LEU A 146 -7.81 -22.02 -14.87
CA LEU A 146 -6.57 -22.69 -15.25
C LEU A 146 -5.57 -21.63 -15.69
N ASN A 147 -4.36 -21.65 -15.15
CA ASN A 147 -3.27 -20.83 -15.64
C ASN A 147 -1.96 -21.59 -15.57
N PHE A 148 -1.06 -21.30 -16.51
CA PHE A 148 0.34 -21.70 -16.35
C PHE A 148 1.05 -20.70 -15.44
N GLY A 149 1.75 -21.23 -14.44
CA GLY A 149 2.62 -20.42 -13.61
C GLY A 149 3.87 -19.96 -14.36
N PRO A 150 4.59 -18.97 -13.80
CA PRO A 150 5.88 -18.52 -14.32
C PRO A 150 6.95 -19.62 -14.29
N ASP A 151 6.72 -20.69 -13.53
CA ASP A 151 7.53 -21.90 -13.43
C ASP A 151 7.21 -22.93 -14.54
N GLY A 152 6.23 -22.67 -15.40
CA GLY A 152 5.85 -23.53 -16.51
C GLY A 152 4.93 -24.71 -16.14
N TYR A 153 4.45 -24.77 -14.90
CA TYR A 153 3.49 -25.79 -14.46
C TYR A 153 2.04 -25.32 -14.60
N LEU A 154 1.11 -26.28 -14.71
CA LEU A 154 -0.31 -25.98 -14.76
C LEU A 154 -0.87 -25.85 -13.34
N TYR A 155 -1.42 -24.67 -13.03
CA TYR A 155 -2.15 -24.39 -11.80
C TYR A 155 -3.65 -24.57 -12.03
N ILE A 156 -4.33 -25.18 -11.06
CA ILE A 156 -5.75 -25.53 -11.14
C ILE A 156 -6.44 -25.06 -9.87
N ALA A 157 -7.38 -24.13 -10.01
CA ALA A 157 -8.22 -23.66 -8.91
C ALA A 157 -9.38 -24.62 -8.68
N MET A 158 -9.52 -25.12 -7.44
CA MET A 158 -10.59 -26.05 -7.06
C MET A 158 -11.38 -25.52 -5.88
N GLY A 159 -12.69 -25.34 -6.07
CA GLY A 159 -13.62 -25.07 -4.98
C GLY A 159 -13.78 -26.28 -4.06
N ASP A 160 -14.37 -26.05 -2.89
CA ASP A 160 -14.63 -27.04 -1.85
C ASP A 160 -15.68 -28.08 -2.24
N GLY A 161 -16.24 -27.98 -3.45
CA GLY A 161 -17.24 -28.89 -4.00
C GLY A 161 -18.66 -28.70 -3.47
N GLY A 162 -18.92 -27.62 -2.75
CA GLY A 162 -20.24 -27.05 -2.59
C GLY A 162 -20.91 -27.29 -1.25
N SER A 163 -22.17 -26.84 -1.18
CA SER A 163 -22.95 -26.63 0.04
C SER A 163 -22.39 -25.53 0.96
N GLY A 164 -23.24 -25.04 1.86
CA GLY A 164 -22.84 -24.07 2.85
C GLY A 164 -21.87 -24.65 3.88
N GLY A 165 -20.76 -23.96 4.13
CA GLY A 165 -19.85 -24.25 5.23
C GLY A 165 -19.06 -25.55 5.07
N ASP A 166 -18.74 -26.00 3.86
CA ASP A 166 -17.90 -27.19 3.58
C ASP A 166 -18.17 -28.38 4.52
N PRO A 167 -19.33 -29.07 4.41
CA PRO A 167 -19.73 -30.10 5.37
C PRO A 167 -18.76 -31.29 5.49
N GLY A 168 -17.91 -31.49 4.47
CA GLY A 168 -16.92 -32.56 4.46
C GLY A 168 -15.53 -32.12 4.95
N ASN A 169 -15.36 -30.86 5.36
CA ASN A 169 -14.06 -30.27 5.69
C ASN A 169 -13.00 -30.47 4.60
N ARG A 170 -13.43 -30.47 3.34
CA ARG A 170 -12.62 -30.89 2.20
C ARG A 170 -11.50 -29.90 1.94
N SER A 171 -11.75 -28.62 2.20
CA SER A 171 -10.79 -27.51 2.06
C SER A 171 -9.58 -27.66 2.98
N GLN A 172 -9.77 -28.23 4.17
CA GLN A 172 -8.71 -28.54 5.13
C GLN A 172 -8.20 -30.00 5.04
N ASN A 173 -8.94 -30.89 4.38
CA ASN A 173 -8.55 -32.29 4.22
C ASN A 173 -7.37 -32.43 3.23
N PRO A 174 -6.19 -32.91 3.67
CA PRO A 174 -5.02 -33.07 2.80
C PRO A 174 -5.13 -34.26 1.82
N LYS A 175 -6.16 -35.10 1.99
CA LYS A 175 -6.45 -36.27 1.14
C LYS A 175 -7.43 -35.97 0.01
N GLU A 176 -7.88 -34.73 -0.13
CA GLU A 176 -8.82 -34.30 -1.15
C GLU A 176 -8.27 -33.15 -1.98
N ARG A 177 -8.69 -33.12 -3.26
CA ARG A 177 -8.30 -32.07 -4.22
C ARG A 177 -9.23 -30.85 -4.20
N LEU A 178 -10.31 -30.90 -3.41
CA LEU A 178 -11.31 -29.84 -3.30
C LEU A 178 -10.89 -28.79 -2.26
N GLY A 179 -11.19 -27.52 -2.55
CA GLY A 179 -10.81 -26.36 -1.74
C GLY A 179 -9.29 -26.13 -1.72
N LYS A 180 -8.67 -26.23 -2.90
CA LYS A 180 -7.21 -26.25 -3.09
C LYS A 180 -6.81 -25.37 -4.27
N MET A 181 -5.58 -24.87 -4.20
CA MET A 181 -4.80 -24.59 -5.41
C MET A 181 -3.95 -25.82 -5.69
N LEU A 182 -4.07 -26.40 -6.89
CA LEU A 182 -3.25 -27.54 -7.32
C LEU A 182 -2.17 -27.07 -8.30
N ARG A 183 -1.04 -27.78 -8.35
CA ARG A 183 0.04 -27.56 -9.32
C ARG A 183 0.55 -28.90 -9.85
N ILE A 184 0.52 -29.08 -11.17
CA ILE A 184 0.93 -30.34 -11.83
C ILE A 184 1.88 -30.08 -13.01
N ASP A 185 2.71 -31.08 -13.31
CA ASP A 185 3.59 -31.07 -14.47
C ASP A 185 2.96 -31.83 -15.65
N VAL A 186 2.74 -31.10 -16.75
CA VAL A 186 2.15 -31.61 -17.98
C VAL A 186 3.16 -31.74 -19.12
N ASN A 187 4.44 -31.41 -18.88
CA ASN A 187 5.56 -31.50 -19.82
C ASN A 187 6.14 -32.91 -19.87
N THR A 188 5.27 -33.91 -20.03
CA THR A 188 5.64 -35.31 -19.82
C THR A 188 4.93 -36.24 -20.81
N GLU A 189 5.64 -37.31 -21.17
CA GLU A 189 5.09 -38.46 -21.90
C GLU A 189 4.28 -39.39 -21.00
N ALA A 190 4.20 -39.12 -19.69
CA ALA A 190 3.37 -39.89 -18.77
C ALA A 190 1.90 -39.94 -19.24
N THR A 191 1.18 -41.00 -18.88
CA THR A 191 -0.22 -41.20 -19.31
C THR A 191 -1.16 -40.11 -18.82
N HIS A 192 -0.82 -39.40 -17.74
CA HIS A 192 -1.58 -38.28 -17.20
C HIS A 192 -0.68 -37.04 -17.04
N TYR A 193 -0.13 -36.85 -15.84
CA TYR A 193 0.74 -35.74 -15.41
C TYR A 193 1.76 -36.26 -14.40
N LEU A 194 2.78 -35.46 -14.09
CA LEU A 194 3.71 -35.70 -12.99
C LEU A 194 3.45 -34.71 -11.84
N ILE A 195 3.92 -35.07 -10.65
CA ILE A 195 3.97 -34.15 -9.52
C ILE A 195 5.31 -33.40 -9.60
N PRO A 196 5.32 -32.05 -9.70
CA PRO A 196 6.55 -31.29 -9.61
C PRO A 196 7.32 -31.66 -8.33
N SER A 197 8.62 -31.94 -8.44
CA SER A 197 9.43 -32.37 -7.30
C SER A 197 9.54 -31.32 -6.19
N ASP A 198 9.32 -30.05 -6.55
CA ASP A 198 9.31 -28.89 -5.67
C ASP A 198 7.89 -28.53 -5.17
N ASN A 199 6.86 -29.34 -5.45
CA ASN A 199 5.57 -29.20 -4.75
C ASN A 199 5.77 -29.42 -3.23
N PRO A 200 5.06 -28.67 -2.37
CA PRO A 200 5.25 -28.71 -0.92
C PRO A 200 4.98 -30.07 -0.27
N TYR A 201 4.24 -30.93 -0.96
CA TYR A 201 3.85 -32.25 -0.48
C TYR A 201 4.28 -33.37 -1.43
N ALA A 202 5.23 -33.11 -2.35
CA ALA A 202 5.76 -34.14 -3.23
C ALA A 202 6.32 -35.32 -2.41
N GLY A 203 5.86 -36.54 -2.71
CA GLY A 203 6.27 -37.77 -2.01
C GLY A 203 5.74 -37.94 -0.58
N ASN A 204 4.90 -37.02 -0.09
CA ASN A 204 4.27 -37.15 1.22
C ASN A 204 3.15 -38.21 1.18
N PRO A 205 3.19 -39.27 2.02
CA PRO A 205 2.13 -40.27 2.02
C PRO A 205 0.81 -39.76 2.61
N ASP A 206 0.84 -38.67 3.38
CA ASP A 206 -0.27 -38.11 4.16
C ASP A 206 -1.00 -36.95 3.47
N THR A 207 -0.39 -36.34 2.46
CA THR A 207 -0.98 -35.23 1.69
C THR A 207 -0.84 -35.48 0.20
N LEU A 208 -1.88 -35.21 -0.58
CA LEU A 208 -1.82 -35.34 -2.03
C LEU A 208 -0.72 -34.44 -2.62
N GLY A 209 0.13 -35.02 -3.46
CA GLY A 209 1.29 -34.33 -4.04
C GLY A 209 0.93 -33.18 -4.97
N GLU A 210 -0.27 -33.16 -5.53
CA GLU A 210 -0.78 -32.09 -6.41
C GLU A 210 -1.05 -30.79 -5.65
N ILE A 211 -1.23 -30.85 -4.32
CA ILE A 211 -1.64 -29.69 -3.54
C ILE A 211 -0.49 -28.67 -3.50
N TRP A 212 -0.78 -27.44 -3.93
CA TRP A 212 0.09 -26.28 -3.76
C TRP A 212 -0.29 -25.51 -2.49
N SER A 213 -1.58 -25.23 -2.32
CA SER A 213 -2.15 -24.53 -1.15
C SER A 213 -3.51 -25.08 -0.79
N ILE A 214 -3.93 -24.88 0.46
CA ILE A 214 -5.20 -25.38 1.01
C ILE A 214 -6.10 -24.24 1.49
N GLY A 215 -7.34 -24.56 1.87
CA GLY A 215 -8.22 -23.65 2.57
C GLY A 215 -8.91 -22.61 1.69
N LEU A 216 -9.18 -22.94 0.42
CA LEU A 216 -10.00 -22.10 -0.47
C LEU A 216 -11.45 -22.59 -0.50
N ARG A 217 -12.40 -21.69 -0.76
CA ARG A 217 -13.83 -22.01 -0.81
C ARG A 217 -14.34 -22.25 -2.22
N ASN A 218 -14.28 -21.24 -3.08
CA ASN A 218 -14.66 -21.29 -4.47
C ASN A 218 -13.85 -20.24 -5.26
N PRO A 219 -12.55 -20.51 -5.50
CA PRO A 219 -11.64 -19.60 -6.21
C PRO A 219 -12.04 -19.52 -7.69
N TRP A 220 -12.86 -18.52 -8.05
CA TRP A 220 -13.47 -18.43 -9.38
C TRP A 220 -12.45 -18.03 -10.47
N ARG A 221 -11.62 -17.02 -10.19
CA ARG A 221 -10.49 -16.61 -11.05
C ARG A 221 -9.24 -16.32 -10.24
N PHE A 222 -8.09 -16.62 -10.83
CA PHE A 222 -6.78 -16.27 -10.33
C PHE A 222 -5.88 -15.83 -11.50
N SER A 223 -4.83 -15.09 -11.19
CA SER A 223 -3.86 -14.66 -12.19
C SER A 223 -2.47 -14.50 -11.60
N PHE A 224 -1.46 -14.63 -12.45
CA PHE A 224 -0.09 -14.26 -12.12
C PHE A 224 0.19 -12.87 -12.70
N ASP A 225 0.69 -11.96 -11.89
CA ASP A 225 1.17 -10.67 -12.37
C ASP A 225 2.40 -10.87 -13.25
N ARG A 226 2.32 -10.49 -14.53
CA ARG A 226 3.40 -10.67 -15.50
C ARG A 226 4.69 -9.94 -15.16
N ALA A 227 4.63 -8.90 -14.32
CA ALA A 227 5.82 -8.13 -13.95
C ALA A 227 6.51 -8.68 -12.70
N THR A 228 5.73 -9.16 -11.71
CA THR A 228 6.26 -9.55 -10.40
C THR A 228 6.19 -11.05 -10.14
N ASN A 229 5.43 -11.79 -10.94
CA ASN A 229 5.06 -13.20 -10.77
C ASN A 229 4.20 -13.47 -9.52
N ASP A 230 3.63 -12.43 -8.91
CA ASP A 230 2.74 -12.57 -7.76
C ASP A 230 1.45 -13.29 -8.16
N LEU A 231 0.95 -14.15 -7.29
CA LEU A 231 -0.32 -14.86 -7.48
C LEU A 231 -1.46 -14.08 -6.81
N TRP A 232 -2.51 -13.81 -7.57
CA TRP A 232 -3.75 -13.19 -7.10
C TRP A 232 -4.91 -14.17 -7.24
N ILE A 233 -5.72 -14.35 -6.21
CA ILE A 233 -6.84 -15.29 -6.20
C ILE A 233 -8.08 -14.57 -5.70
N ALA A 234 -9.18 -14.65 -6.46
CA ALA A 234 -10.48 -14.21 -6.01
C ALA A 234 -11.29 -15.42 -5.53
N ASP A 235 -11.56 -15.46 -4.22
CA ASP A 235 -12.24 -16.57 -3.56
C ASP A 235 -13.64 -16.15 -3.12
N VAL A 236 -14.67 -16.82 -3.66
CA VAL A 236 -16.06 -16.47 -3.40
C VAL A 236 -16.47 -16.89 -2.00
N GLY A 237 -16.99 -15.92 -1.26
CA GLY A 237 -17.38 -16.01 0.14
C GLY A 237 -18.63 -16.85 0.43
N GLN A 238 -18.87 -17.13 1.71
CA GLN A 238 -20.04 -17.91 2.14
C GLN A 238 -21.28 -17.06 2.39
N ARG A 239 -21.15 -16.00 3.21
CA ARG A 239 -22.24 -15.15 3.69
C ARG A 239 -21.81 -13.74 4.05
N LYS A 240 -20.60 -13.54 4.57
CA LYS A 240 -20.16 -12.26 5.12
C LYS A 240 -19.14 -11.55 4.26
N TRP A 241 -18.20 -12.30 3.67
CA TRP A 241 -17.02 -11.69 3.07
C TRP A 241 -16.66 -12.34 1.76
N GLU A 242 -16.49 -11.53 0.72
CA GLU A 242 -15.77 -11.90 -0.49
C GLU A 242 -14.28 -11.60 -0.31
N GLU A 243 -13.40 -12.39 -0.93
CA GLU A 243 -11.96 -12.34 -0.64
C GLU A 243 -11.10 -12.16 -1.89
N ILE A 244 -10.11 -11.26 -1.79
CA ILE A 244 -8.96 -11.20 -2.69
C ILE A 244 -7.72 -11.60 -1.89
N ASN A 245 -7.06 -12.66 -2.34
CA ASN A 245 -5.80 -13.16 -1.80
C ASN A 245 -4.64 -12.73 -2.70
N HIS A 246 -3.54 -12.26 -2.10
CA HIS A 246 -2.31 -11.88 -2.81
C HIS A 246 -1.11 -12.61 -2.19
N ILE A 247 -0.34 -13.27 -3.04
CA ILE A 247 0.81 -14.08 -2.65
C ILE A 247 2.02 -13.52 -3.41
N PRO A 248 2.95 -12.84 -2.72
CA PRO A 248 4.19 -12.40 -3.33
C PRO A 248 4.98 -13.56 -3.92
N TYR A 249 5.58 -13.36 -5.09
CA TYR A 249 6.47 -14.34 -5.68
C TYR A 249 7.62 -14.69 -4.71
N GLY A 250 7.90 -15.99 -4.55
CA GLY A 250 8.95 -16.48 -3.66
C GLY A 250 8.56 -16.63 -2.19
N LEU A 251 7.39 -16.14 -1.74
CA LEU A 251 6.88 -16.44 -0.38
C LEU A 251 6.70 -17.95 -0.16
N GLY A 252 6.48 -18.69 -1.26
CA GLY A 252 6.47 -20.15 -1.28
C GLY A 252 5.07 -20.76 -1.33
N ALA A 253 5.07 -22.09 -1.29
CA ALA A 253 3.87 -22.93 -1.32
C ALA A 253 3.28 -23.15 0.07
N LYS A 254 2.34 -24.09 0.21
CA LYS A 254 1.85 -24.61 1.50
C LYS A 254 1.00 -23.62 2.31
N LEU A 255 0.54 -22.53 1.69
CA LEU A 255 -0.34 -21.58 2.35
C LEU A 255 -1.70 -22.23 2.64
N ASN A 256 -2.29 -21.85 3.77
CA ASN A 256 -3.65 -22.21 4.14
C ASN A 256 -4.51 -20.94 4.21
N PHE A 257 -5.39 -20.74 3.24
CA PHE A 257 -6.28 -19.58 3.15
C PHE A 257 -7.46 -19.64 4.14
N GLY A 258 -7.49 -20.66 5.02
CA GLY A 258 -8.31 -20.66 6.22
C GLY A 258 -9.70 -21.25 6.08
N TRP A 259 -10.31 -21.32 4.88
CA TRP A 259 -11.63 -21.92 4.72
C TRP A 259 -11.59 -23.42 5.07
N ARG A 260 -12.48 -23.97 5.90
CA ARG A 260 -13.72 -23.40 6.45
C ARG A 260 -13.61 -22.67 7.78
N CYS A 261 -12.44 -22.64 8.40
CA CYS A 261 -12.23 -22.10 9.74
C CYS A 261 -12.39 -20.57 9.77
N TYR A 262 -11.97 -19.91 8.68
CA TYR A 262 -12.06 -18.46 8.50
C TYR A 262 -12.91 -18.12 7.27
N GLU A 263 -13.57 -16.97 7.33
CA GLU A 263 -14.21 -16.28 6.20
C GLU A 263 -13.80 -14.80 6.29
N GLY A 264 -13.08 -14.32 5.29
CA GLY A 264 -12.38 -13.05 5.32
C GLY A 264 -11.39 -12.98 6.49
N PHE A 265 -11.42 -11.90 7.26
CA PHE A 265 -10.60 -11.76 8.47
C PHE A 265 -11.22 -12.41 9.72
N GLU A 266 -12.41 -13.02 9.58
CA GLU A 266 -13.23 -13.44 10.70
C GLU A 266 -13.24 -14.95 10.88
N LYS A 267 -13.43 -15.40 12.13
CA LYS A 267 -13.69 -16.80 12.44
C LYS A 267 -15.07 -17.20 11.90
N TYR A 268 -15.15 -18.33 11.20
CA TYR A 268 -16.39 -18.90 10.68
C TYR A 268 -16.83 -20.13 11.49
N ASP A 269 -16.22 -21.30 11.26
CA ASP A 269 -16.59 -22.55 11.93
C ASP A 269 -15.38 -23.45 12.17
N PHE A 270 -15.04 -23.62 13.45
CA PHE A 270 -13.91 -24.42 13.91
C PHE A 270 -14.28 -25.86 14.29
N SER A 271 -15.54 -26.28 14.15
CA SER A 271 -16.02 -27.60 14.58
C SER A 271 -15.24 -28.78 13.96
N LEU A 272 -14.68 -28.57 12.77
CA LEU A 272 -13.88 -29.56 12.03
C LEU A 272 -12.44 -29.06 11.76
N CYS A 273 -12.02 -27.99 12.43
CA CYS A 273 -10.71 -27.40 12.24
C CYS A 273 -9.77 -27.82 13.37
N ASN A 274 -8.51 -28.06 13.03
CA ASN A 274 -7.46 -28.20 14.03
C ASN A 274 -7.17 -26.82 14.64
N SER A 275 -6.83 -26.76 15.93
CA SER A 275 -6.59 -25.52 16.68
C SER A 275 -5.37 -24.70 16.20
N GLU A 276 -4.61 -25.22 15.24
CA GLU A 276 -3.34 -24.66 14.73
C GLU A 276 -3.36 -24.47 13.19
N THR A 277 -4.46 -24.04 12.58
CA THR A 277 -4.39 -23.63 11.18
C THR A 277 -3.65 -22.30 11.08
N GLU A 278 -2.40 -22.35 10.67
CA GLU A 278 -1.63 -21.19 10.21
C GLU A 278 -2.40 -20.54 9.05
N PHE A 279 -3.15 -19.49 9.37
CA PHE A 279 -4.05 -18.82 8.44
C PHE A 279 -3.28 -17.74 7.67
N TYR A 280 -3.29 -17.83 6.34
CA TYR A 280 -2.81 -16.80 5.45
C TYR A 280 -3.98 -15.88 5.07
N PRO A 281 -4.05 -14.65 5.60
CA PRO A 281 -5.21 -13.79 5.41
C PRO A 281 -5.28 -13.19 3.99
N PRO A 282 -6.49 -12.89 3.50
CA PRO A 282 -6.66 -12.15 2.27
C PRO A 282 -6.05 -10.76 2.36
N ILE A 283 -5.62 -10.20 1.22
CA ILE A 283 -5.12 -8.82 1.18
C ILE A 283 -6.29 -7.81 1.23
N HIS A 284 -7.47 -8.22 0.77
CA HIS A 284 -8.67 -7.40 0.77
C HIS A 284 -9.92 -8.25 0.92
N VAL A 285 -10.89 -7.74 1.68
CA VAL A 285 -12.24 -8.30 1.78
C VAL A 285 -13.28 -7.20 1.62
N TYR A 286 -14.45 -7.56 1.11
CA TYR A 286 -15.61 -6.68 1.11
C TYR A 286 -16.88 -7.45 1.48
N ALA A 287 -17.88 -6.74 2.00
CA ALA A 287 -19.07 -7.37 2.54
C ALA A 287 -19.87 -8.09 1.44
N ASN A 288 -20.23 -9.34 1.71
CA ASN A 288 -21.24 -10.05 0.93
C ASN A 288 -22.62 -9.52 1.34
N ASN A 289 -23.03 -8.43 0.67
CA ASN A 289 -24.33 -7.80 0.81
C ASN A 289 -24.90 -7.61 -0.59
N SER A 290 -25.66 -8.62 -1.04
CA SER A 290 -26.13 -8.76 -2.42
C SER A 290 -26.68 -7.44 -2.97
N GLY A 291 -26.06 -6.94 -4.03
CA GLY A 291 -26.49 -5.73 -4.75
C GLY A 291 -25.99 -4.39 -4.18
N VAL A 292 -25.43 -4.36 -2.96
CA VAL A 292 -24.76 -3.16 -2.44
C VAL A 292 -23.28 -3.22 -2.76
N ASP A 293 -22.53 -4.09 -2.10
CA ASP A 293 -21.09 -4.24 -2.36
C ASP A 293 -20.86 -5.39 -3.34
N GLY A 294 -21.36 -6.57 -3.02
CA GLY A 294 -21.36 -7.71 -3.93
C GLY A 294 -21.79 -9.00 -3.25
N CYS A 295 -21.71 -10.12 -3.96
CA CYS A 295 -21.95 -11.44 -3.39
C CYS A 295 -21.23 -12.61 -4.08
N SER A 296 -20.39 -12.31 -5.06
CA SER A 296 -19.64 -13.29 -5.83
C SER A 296 -18.50 -12.57 -6.53
N VAL A 297 -17.35 -12.51 -5.88
CA VAL A 297 -16.16 -11.91 -6.48
C VAL A 297 -15.77 -12.64 -7.75
N THR A 298 -15.57 -11.88 -8.83
CA THR A 298 -15.19 -12.42 -10.14
C THR A 298 -13.68 -12.58 -10.26
N GLY A 299 -12.90 -11.76 -9.56
CA GLY A 299 -11.45 -11.67 -9.72
C GLY A 299 -11.02 -10.83 -10.92
N GLY A 300 -9.76 -10.93 -11.31
CA GLY A 300 -9.19 -10.16 -12.41
C GLY A 300 -7.67 -10.22 -12.48
N TYR A 301 -7.04 -9.12 -12.86
CA TYR A 301 -5.61 -9.06 -13.23
C TYR A 301 -4.96 -7.79 -12.72
N VAL A 302 -3.65 -7.84 -12.47
CA VAL A 302 -2.84 -6.62 -12.36
C VAL A 302 -2.68 -6.03 -13.75
N TYR A 303 -3.16 -4.80 -13.97
CA TYR A 303 -3.12 -4.19 -15.30
C TYR A 303 -1.67 -3.82 -15.68
N ARG A 304 -1.18 -4.41 -16.76
CA ARG A 304 0.17 -4.17 -17.33
C ARG A 304 0.15 -3.55 -18.73
N GLY A 305 -1.04 -3.20 -19.22
CA GLY A 305 -1.25 -2.50 -20.49
C GLY A 305 -0.70 -1.09 -20.50
N GLN A 306 -0.55 -0.53 -21.69
CA GLN A 306 -0.05 0.83 -21.88
C GLN A 306 -1.16 1.81 -22.24
N GLN A 307 -2.31 1.32 -22.74
CA GLN A 307 -3.38 2.20 -23.22
C GLN A 307 -4.05 2.96 -22.08
N ASN A 308 -4.09 2.40 -20.87
CA ASN A 308 -4.72 3.00 -19.69
C ASN A 308 -3.74 3.15 -18.51
N PRO A 309 -2.91 4.21 -18.50
CA PRO A 309 -1.95 4.48 -17.42
C PRO A 309 -2.59 4.58 -16.04
N TYR A 310 -3.86 5.00 -15.96
CA TYR A 310 -4.59 5.06 -14.71
C TYR A 310 -4.68 3.69 -14.03
N LEU A 311 -4.74 2.58 -14.76
CA LEU A 311 -4.82 1.24 -14.16
C LEU A 311 -3.46 0.60 -13.88
N TYR A 312 -2.36 1.16 -14.40
CA TYR A 312 -1.05 0.50 -14.40
C TYR A 312 -0.57 0.08 -13.00
N GLY A 313 -0.24 -1.21 -12.89
CA GLY A 313 0.25 -1.85 -11.66
C GLY A 313 -0.80 -2.04 -10.58
N GLN A 314 -2.07 -1.77 -10.85
CA GLN A 314 -3.17 -1.98 -9.91
C GLN A 314 -3.90 -3.29 -10.23
N TYR A 315 -4.31 -4.03 -9.20
CA TYR A 315 -5.15 -5.21 -9.40
C TYR A 315 -6.59 -4.77 -9.68
N VAL A 316 -7.06 -5.02 -10.89
CA VAL A 316 -8.41 -4.67 -11.35
C VAL A 316 -9.28 -5.91 -11.26
N TYR A 317 -10.41 -5.79 -10.58
CA TYR A 317 -11.32 -6.90 -10.32
C TYR A 317 -12.77 -6.42 -10.23
N GLY A 318 -13.72 -7.34 -10.18
CA GLY A 318 -15.13 -6.98 -10.00
C GLY A 318 -15.95 -8.05 -9.28
N ASP A 319 -17.24 -7.79 -9.19
CA ASP A 319 -18.23 -8.66 -8.56
C ASP A 319 -19.37 -8.97 -9.53
N PHE A 320 -19.72 -10.25 -9.65
CA PHE A 320 -20.79 -10.71 -10.52
C PHE A 320 -22.14 -10.13 -10.10
N CYS A 321 -22.48 -10.15 -8.82
CA CYS A 321 -23.81 -9.79 -8.33
C CYS A 321 -24.11 -8.29 -8.49
N SER A 322 -23.16 -7.42 -8.14
CA SER A 322 -23.34 -5.97 -8.18
C SER A 322 -22.97 -5.36 -9.53
N GLY A 323 -22.16 -6.05 -10.34
CA GLY A 323 -21.58 -5.50 -11.57
C GLY A 323 -20.53 -4.42 -11.33
N LYS A 324 -20.16 -4.16 -10.07
CA LYS A 324 -19.13 -3.16 -9.76
C LYS A 324 -17.75 -3.69 -10.14
N ILE A 325 -16.93 -2.77 -10.62
CA ILE A 325 -15.52 -2.98 -10.96
C ILE A 325 -14.69 -2.01 -10.13
N TRP A 326 -13.61 -2.52 -9.57
CA TRP A 326 -12.69 -1.76 -8.74
C TRP A 326 -11.25 -1.99 -9.16
N ARG A 327 -10.38 -1.14 -8.62
CA ARG A 327 -8.95 -1.39 -8.53
C ARG A 327 -8.49 -1.36 -7.07
N LEU A 328 -7.59 -2.27 -6.71
CA LEU A 328 -6.86 -2.20 -5.45
C LEU A 328 -5.60 -1.34 -5.66
N LYS A 329 -5.50 -0.24 -4.92
CA LYS A 329 -4.33 0.62 -4.90
C LYS A 329 -3.65 0.67 -3.55
N ARG A 330 -2.33 0.86 -3.53
CA ARG A 330 -1.62 1.22 -2.29
C ARG A 330 -1.60 2.74 -2.16
N ASP A 331 -1.88 3.25 -0.96
CA ASP A 331 -1.64 4.65 -0.67
C ASP A 331 -0.17 4.91 -0.28
N GLU A 332 0.15 6.17 0.01
CA GLU A 332 1.49 6.65 0.38
C GLU A 332 2.06 5.96 1.63
N CYS A 333 1.19 5.36 2.45
CA CYS A 333 1.56 4.60 3.65
C CYS A 333 1.60 3.09 3.40
N GLY A 334 1.37 2.65 2.16
CA GLY A 334 1.36 1.24 1.75
C GLY A 334 0.05 0.50 2.02
N ALA A 335 -0.98 1.18 2.54
CA ALA A 335 -2.27 0.58 2.85
C ALA A 335 -3.08 0.34 1.56
N VAL A 336 -3.76 -0.82 1.51
CA VAL A 336 -4.59 -1.21 0.37
C VAL A 336 -5.91 -0.44 0.44
N LYS A 337 -6.21 0.33 -0.61
CA LYS A 337 -7.46 1.04 -0.82
C LYS A 337 -8.20 0.44 -1.99
N ASN A 338 -9.47 0.13 -1.76
CA ASN A 338 -10.39 -0.29 -2.81
C ASN A 338 -11.02 0.94 -3.46
N GLU A 339 -10.81 1.15 -4.76
CA GLU A 339 -11.38 2.28 -5.50
C GLU A 339 -12.34 1.78 -6.58
N HIS A 340 -13.60 2.24 -6.51
CA HIS A 340 -14.61 1.95 -7.52
C HIS A 340 -14.28 2.71 -8.82
N ILE A 341 -14.29 2.00 -9.95
CA ILE A 341 -13.90 2.57 -11.25
C ILE A 341 -15.01 2.50 -12.32
N HIS A 342 -15.94 1.55 -12.22
CA HIS A 342 -17.05 1.39 -13.15
C HIS A 342 -18.13 0.47 -12.58
N THR A 343 -19.35 0.53 -13.13
CA THR A 343 -20.42 -0.43 -12.83
C THR A 343 -21.06 -0.90 -14.13
N VAL A 344 -21.06 -2.21 -14.37
CA VAL A 344 -21.83 -2.86 -15.44
C VAL A 344 -23.18 -3.37 -14.91
N GLY A 345 -23.97 -4.02 -15.76
CA GLY A 345 -25.22 -4.64 -15.32
C GLY A 345 -25.00 -5.65 -14.18
N PRO A 346 -25.90 -5.71 -13.19
CA PRO A 346 -25.82 -6.75 -12.15
C PRO A 346 -25.97 -8.13 -12.80
N GLN A 347 -25.22 -9.11 -12.29
CA GLN A 347 -25.19 -10.49 -12.79
C GLN A 347 -24.70 -10.62 -14.24
N GLU A 348 -23.87 -9.66 -14.70
CA GLU A 348 -23.26 -9.72 -16.03
C GLU A 348 -21.77 -10.09 -15.98
N LEU A 349 -20.97 -9.48 -15.11
CA LEU A 349 -19.51 -9.64 -15.11
C LEU A 349 -19.06 -11.05 -14.69
N SER A 350 -18.83 -11.93 -15.66
CA SER A 350 -18.46 -13.33 -15.41
C SER A 350 -16.97 -13.59 -15.39
N SER A 351 -16.18 -12.82 -16.13
CA SER A 351 -14.72 -12.97 -16.13
C SER A 351 -14.00 -11.74 -16.70
N PHE A 352 -12.70 -11.73 -16.48
CA PHE A 352 -11.74 -10.86 -17.15
C PHE A 352 -10.83 -11.68 -18.06
N GLY A 353 -10.21 -11.04 -19.04
CA GLY A 353 -9.07 -11.59 -19.78
C GLY A 353 -7.98 -10.55 -19.95
N GLU A 354 -6.74 -10.99 -20.10
CA GLU A 354 -5.57 -10.15 -20.34
C GLU A 354 -4.89 -10.55 -21.65
N ASP A 355 -4.75 -9.61 -22.58
CA ASP A 355 -4.04 -9.85 -23.84
C ASP A 355 -2.51 -9.81 -23.67
N ASN A 356 -1.75 -10.16 -24.71
CA ASN A 356 -0.29 -10.23 -24.66
C ASN A 356 0.38 -8.87 -24.43
N PHE A 357 -0.38 -7.77 -24.58
CA PHE A 357 0.08 -6.42 -24.32
C PHE A 357 -0.32 -5.92 -22.92
N GLY A 358 -1.01 -6.74 -22.12
CA GLY A 358 -1.46 -6.39 -20.77
C GLY A 358 -2.78 -5.61 -20.73
N GLU A 359 -3.48 -5.49 -21.87
CA GLU A 359 -4.79 -4.86 -21.92
C GLU A 359 -5.87 -5.81 -21.42
N LEU A 360 -6.87 -5.26 -20.72
CA LEU A 360 -7.90 -6.05 -20.08
C LEU A 360 -9.23 -6.04 -20.83
N TYR A 361 -9.91 -7.18 -20.75
CA TYR A 361 -11.19 -7.46 -21.39
C TYR A 361 -12.16 -8.01 -20.35
N LEU A 362 -13.46 -7.82 -20.57
CA LEU A 362 -14.55 -8.25 -19.70
C LEU A 362 -15.51 -9.16 -20.47
N ALA A 363 -15.91 -10.28 -19.87
CA ALA A 363 -16.99 -11.12 -20.37
C ALA A 363 -18.30 -10.79 -19.64
N MET A 364 -19.35 -10.52 -20.43
CA MET A 364 -20.71 -10.26 -19.94
C MET A 364 -21.60 -11.48 -20.22
N LEU A 365 -21.99 -12.16 -19.15
CA LEU A 365 -22.66 -13.45 -19.13
C LEU A 365 -23.99 -13.44 -19.88
N GLY A 366 -24.88 -12.51 -19.51
CA GLY A 366 -26.25 -12.42 -20.01
C GLY A 366 -26.32 -11.69 -21.34
N GLU A 367 -25.51 -10.64 -21.51
CA GLU A 367 -25.39 -9.92 -22.78
C GLU A 367 -24.77 -10.77 -23.89
N GLY A 368 -23.97 -11.77 -23.54
CA GLY A 368 -23.25 -12.59 -24.52
C GLY A 368 -22.21 -11.77 -25.29
N LYS A 369 -21.45 -10.92 -24.59
CA LYS A 369 -20.47 -10.01 -25.19
C LYS A 369 -19.15 -10.01 -24.46
N VAL A 370 -18.10 -9.62 -25.20
CA VAL A 370 -16.80 -9.24 -24.63
C VAL A 370 -16.54 -7.77 -24.91
N TYR A 371 -16.11 -7.05 -23.89
CA TYR A 371 -15.68 -5.65 -23.98
C TYR A 371 -14.18 -5.54 -23.68
N LYS A 372 -13.48 -4.64 -24.36
CA LYS A 372 -12.16 -4.17 -23.96
C LYS A 372 -12.30 -2.99 -22.99
N ILE A 373 -11.53 -3.00 -21.92
CA ILE A 373 -11.36 -1.84 -21.04
C ILE A 373 -10.50 -0.81 -21.77
N THR A 374 -11.04 0.38 -21.91
CA THR A 374 -10.37 1.54 -22.50
C THR A 374 -10.36 2.69 -21.50
N PRO A 375 -9.43 3.64 -21.61
CA PRO A 375 -9.44 4.82 -20.76
C PRO A 375 -10.75 5.59 -20.97
N ALA A 376 -11.45 5.93 -19.89
CA ALA A 376 -12.50 6.96 -19.96
C ALA A 376 -11.91 8.33 -20.25
N CYS A 377 -10.61 8.45 -20.04
CA CYS A 377 -9.89 9.67 -20.19
C CYS A 377 -8.48 9.40 -20.70
N LEU A 378 -8.13 10.10 -21.77
CA LEU A 378 -6.79 10.06 -22.37
C LEU A 378 -5.82 11.04 -21.69
N LEU A 379 -6.30 11.85 -20.72
CA LEU A 379 -5.48 12.77 -19.94
C LEU A 379 -4.38 11.98 -19.20
N SER A 380 -3.14 12.30 -19.53
CA SER A 380 -1.96 11.74 -18.88
C SER A 380 -0.99 12.85 -18.51
N VAL A 381 -0.40 12.72 -17.32
CA VAL A 381 0.54 13.67 -16.73
C VAL A 381 1.84 12.93 -16.43
N SER A 382 2.94 13.38 -17.04
CA SER A 382 4.30 12.94 -16.70
C SER A 382 5.03 14.02 -15.93
N ILE A 383 5.77 13.63 -14.90
CA ILE A 383 6.75 14.52 -14.25
C ILE A 383 8.06 14.38 -15.01
N ASP A 384 8.43 15.42 -15.76
CA ASP A 384 9.57 15.38 -16.66
C ASP A 384 10.88 15.65 -15.91
N SER A 385 10.83 16.56 -14.92
CA SER A 385 11.97 16.85 -14.04
C SER A 385 11.53 17.57 -12.76
N LEU A 386 12.25 17.34 -11.68
CA LEU A 386 12.12 18.07 -10.42
C LEU A 386 13.36 18.94 -10.21
N ARG A 387 13.15 20.23 -9.94
CA ARG A 387 14.19 21.12 -9.45
C ARG A 387 14.08 21.20 -7.93
N PRO A 388 15.08 20.70 -7.18
CA PRO A 388 15.08 20.84 -5.73
C PRO A 388 15.13 22.32 -5.34
N ALA A 389 14.62 22.65 -4.15
CA ALA A 389 14.79 24.00 -3.61
C ALA A 389 16.25 24.21 -3.19
N SER A 390 16.71 25.47 -3.21
CA SER A 390 18.07 25.83 -2.81
C SER A 390 18.32 25.62 -1.31
N CYS A 391 17.29 25.73 -0.47
CA CYS A 391 17.38 25.48 0.97
C CYS A 391 16.03 25.10 1.60
N LEU A 392 16.04 24.75 2.91
CA LEU A 392 14.86 24.28 3.64
C LEU A 392 13.68 25.27 3.65
N GLU A 393 13.99 26.57 3.65
CA GLU A 393 12.98 27.65 3.71
C GLU A 393 12.74 28.32 2.36
N ALA A 394 13.51 27.98 1.33
CA ALA A 394 13.38 28.59 0.02
C ALA A 394 12.16 28.05 -0.72
N SER A 395 11.31 28.95 -1.19
CA SER A 395 10.27 28.64 -2.17
C SER A 395 10.81 28.85 -3.59
N ASP A 396 11.84 28.10 -3.97
CA ASP A 396 12.45 28.18 -5.31
C ASP A 396 12.63 26.82 -6.00
N GLY A 397 12.12 25.73 -5.40
CA GLY A 397 11.91 24.47 -6.09
C GLY A 397 10.90 24.60 -7.22
N ALA A 398 10.91 23.64 -8.15
CA ALA A 398 9.96 23.63 -9.25
C ALA A 398 9.72 22.21 -9.77
N VAL A 399 8.52 21.98 -10.30
CA VAL A 399 8.17 20.78 -11.05
C VAL A 399 7.93 21.13 -12.52
N ASN A 400 8.61 20.42 -13.43
CA ASN A 400 8.26 20.43 -14.84
C ASN A 400 7.47 19.16 -15.14
N TYR A 401 6.37 19.33 -15.87
CA TYR A 401 5.46 18.26 -16.21
C TYR A 401 4.91 18.44 -17.62
N THR A 402 4.57 17.34 -18.26
CA THR A 402 3.86 17.32 -19.54
C THR A 402 2.48 16.74 -19.33
N VAL A 403 1.47 17.43 -19.87
CA VAL A 403 0.10 16.92 -19.94
C VAL A 403 -0.23 16.61 -21.39
N SER A 404 -0.62 15.38 -21.68
CA SER A 404 -1.10 14.95 -22.98
C SER A 404 -2.52 14.40 -22.90
N GLY A 405 -3.19 14.29 -24.05
CA GLY A 405 -4.54 13.75 -24.14
C GLY A 405 -5.66 14.74 -23.79
N ALA A 406 -5.33 16.00 -23.49
CA ALA A 406 -6.28 17.09 -23.35
C ALA A 406 -5.83 18.32 -24.16
N SER A 407 -6.76 18.96 -24.85
CA SER A 407 -6.50 20.24 -25.53
C SER A 407 -6.53 21.43 -24.56
N ALA A 408 -7.16 21.27 -23.39
CA ALA A 408 -7.26 22.28 -22.35
C ALA A 408 -7.42 21.60 -20.97
N TYR A 409 -6.60 21.97 -19.99
CA TYR A 409 -6.63 21.39 -18.65
C TYR A 409 -6.30 22.42 -17.54
N THR A 410 -6.74 22.16 -16.32
CA THR A 410 -6.26 22.83 -15.10
C THR A 410 -5.24 21.94 -14.40
N PHE A 411 -4.22 22.51 -13.76
CA PHE A 411 -3.25 21.80 -12.93
C PHE A 411 -3.23 22.48 -11.56
N GLU A 412 -3.58 21.72 -10.52
CA GLU A 412 -3.69 22.19 -9.14
C GLU A 412 -2.72 21.39 -8.26
N LEU A 413 -1.98 22.06 -7.39
CA LEU A 413 -1.15 21.42 -6.35
C LEU A 413 -1.84 21.48 -4.98
N SER A 414 -1.39 20.64 -4.05
CA SER A 414 -1.79 20.73 -2.64
C SER A 414 -1.66 22.17 -2.14
N ASN A 415 -2.70 22.64 -1.45
CA ASN A 415 -2.82 24.01 -0.93
C ASN A 415 -2.78 25.14 -1.98
N ASN A 416 -3.12 24.85 -3.25
CA ASN A 416 -3.10 25.83 -4.35
C ASN A 416 -1.74 26.51 -4.57
N SER A 417 -0.66 25.80 -4.27
CA SER A 417 0.70 26.28 -4.50
C SER A 417 1.02 26.37 -6.00
N SER A 418 1.92 27.29 -6.36
CA SER A 418 2.36 27.47 -7.75
C SER A 418 3.38 26.37 -8.12
N PRO A 419 3.31 25.75 -9.32
CA PRO A 419 4.25 24.71 -9.75
C PRO A 419 5.70 25.19 -9.89
N THR A 420 5.88 26.51 -9.88
CA THR A 420 7.16 27.19 -9.70
C THR A 420 7.14 27.89 -8.34
N ALA A 421 8.26 27.86 -7.60
CA ALA A 421 8.38 28.38 -6.24
C ALA A 421 7.84 27.44 -5.15
N LEU A 422 8.22 26.17 -5.24
CA LEU A 422 7.89 25.14 -4.26
C LEU A 422 8.95 25.10 -3.15
N SER A 423 8.51 25.03 -1.91
CA SER A 423 9.38 24.75 -0.76
C SER A 423 9.71 23.25 -0.71
N PRO A 424 10.73 22.83 0.04
CA PRO A 424 10.97 21.42 0.27
C PRO A 424 9.76 20.70 0.88
N GLY A 425 9.44 19.52 0.35
CA GLY A 425 8.38 18.66 0.86
C GLY A 425 7.58 17.92 -0.21
N ASN A 426 6.61 17.15 0.28
CA ASN A 426 5.74 16.31 -0.53
C ASN A 426 4.55 17.12 -1.08
N TYR A 427 4.32 17.02 -2.38
CA TYR A 427 3.21 17.65 -3.07
C TYR A 427 2.33 16.62 -3.75
N SER A 428 1.02 16.81 -3.63
CA SER A 428 0.03 16.12 -4.47
C SER A 428 -0.47 17.05 -5.55
N TYR A 429 -0.68 16.55 -6.77
CA TYR A 429 -1.29 17.30 -7.86
C TYR A 429 -2.63 16.71 -8.31
N LYS A 430 -3.46 17.56 -8.91
CA LYS A 430 -4.70 17.23 -9.59
C LYS A 430 -4.77 17.98 -10.91
N VAL A 431 -4.89 17.23 -12.01
CA VAL A 431 -5.08 17.78 -13.36
C VAL A 431 -6.49 17.50 -13.81
N SER A 432 -7.22 18.53 -14.24
CA SER A 432 -8.60 18.40 -14.71
C SER A 432 -8.73 18.85 -16.17
N GLU A 433 -9.09 17.95 -17.08
CA GLU A 433 -9.44 18.31 -18.45
C GLU A 433 -10.72 19.16 -18.48
N MET A 434 -10.68 20.31 -19.13
CA MET A 434 -11.80 21.28 -19.08
C MET A 434 -13.03 20.85 -19.89
N SER A 435 -12.84 20.09 -20.98
CA SER A 435 -13.90 19.69 -21.90
C SER A 435 -14.71 18.50 -21.37
N THR A 436 -14.03 17.51 -20.78
CA THR A 436 -14.63 16.25 -20.33
C THR A 436 -14.83 16.21 -18.80
N GLY A 437 -14.18 17.11 -18.06
CA GLY A 437 -14.12 17.04 -16.60
C GLY A 437 -13.26 15.88 -16.08
N CYS A 438 -12.50 15.19 -16.94
CA CYS A 438 -11.61 14.14 -16.51
C CYS A 438 -10.56 14.64 -15.52
N ILE A 439 -10.28 13.86 -14.49
CA ILE A 439 -9.30 14.20 -13.46
C ILE A 439 -8.22 13.11 -13.33
N GLN A 440 -6.95 13.50 -13.38
CA GLN A 440 -5.81 12.68 -12.95
C GLN A 440 -5.16 13.30 -11.71
N THR A 441 -4.72 12.47 -10.76
CA THR A 441 -3.96 12.89 -9.57
C THR A 441 -2.64 12.15 -9.46
N GLY A 442 -1.66 12.71 -8.77
CA GLY A 442 -0.41 12.05 -8.41
C GLY A 442 0.36 12.82 -7.35
N CYS A 443 1.59 12.41 -7.04
CA CYS A 443 2.44 13.07 -6.05
C CYS A 443 3.92 13.06 -6.46
N PHE A 444 4.70 13.98 -5.89
CA PHE A 444 6.15 14.09 -6.04
C PHE A 444 6.75 14.80 -4.81
N ASP A 445 8.06 14.65 -4.61
CA ASP A 445 8.80 15.31 -3.52
C ASP A 445 9.78 16.35 -4.07
N ILE A 446 9.76 17.56 -3.51
CA ILE A 446 10.77 18.57 -3.76
C ILE A 446 11.83 18.45 -2.68
N GLY A 447 12.97 17.86 -3.03
CA GLY A 447 14.13 17.79 -2.13
C GLY A 447 14.88 19.13 -2.02
N ILE A 448 15.95 19.11 -1.23
CA ILE A 448 16.91 20.23 -1.11
C ILE A 448 18.13 19.92 -1.98
N ALA A 449 18.67 20.93 -2.68
CA ALA A 449 19.89 20.78 -3.46
C ALA A 449 21.01 20.24 -2.56
N ALA A 450 21.78 19.26 -3.05
CA ALA A 450 22.82 18.62 -2.26
C ALA A 450 23.77 19.68 -1.69
N ILE A 451 23.86 19.73 -0.34
CA ILE A 451 24.42 20.77 0.55
C ILE A 451 23.33 21.79 0.98
N PRO A 452 22.75 21.66 2.19
CA PRO A 452 21.83 22.66 2.72
C PRO A 452 22.58 23.99 2.94
N GLN A 453 22.52 24.89 1.95
CA GLN A 453 22.98 26.26 2.10
C GLN A 453 21.79 27.12 2.49
N PHE A 454 21.70 27.54 3.75
CA PHE A 454 20.74 28.58 4.16
C PHE A 454 20.95 29.83 3.28
N CYS A 455 19.90 30.32 2.64
CA CYS A 455 19.98 31.47 1.73
C CYS A 455 20.08 32.79 2.53
N SER A 456 21.32 33.17 2.89
CA SER A 456 21.84 34.49 3.34
C SER A 456 20.89 35.40 4.16
N SER A 457 21.15 35.70 5.44
CA SER A 457 22.34 36.41 5.98
C SER A 457 22.28 36.45 7.53
N PRO A 458 23.36 36.84 8.25
CA PRO A 458 24.64 36.15 8.38
C PRO A 458 24.48 34.88 9.23
N VAL A 459 25.19 33.82 8.85
CA VAL A 459 25.24 32.58 9.61
C VAL A 459 26.12 32.82 10.84
N VAL A 460 25.53 32.87 12.04
CA VAL A 460 26.23 32.56 13.28
C VAL A 460 25.88 31.11 13.60
N ASP A 461 26.69 30.19 13.07
CA ASP A 461 26.58 28.75 13.34
C ASP A 461 27.23 28.49 14.70
N THR A 462 26.45 28.48 15.78
CA THR A 462 26.96 28.11 17.11
C THR A 462 26.45 26.72 17.50
N PHE A 463 27.20 25.70 17.09
CA PHE A 463 27.15 24.40 17.75
C PHE A 463 28.05 24.44 19.00
N CYS A 464 27.45 24.66 20.18
CA CYS A 464 28.13 24.42 21.45
C CYS A 464 27.90 22.95 21.86
N TRP A 465 28.90 22.10 21.74
CA TRP A 465 28.84 20.74 22.28
C TRP A 465 29.25 20.74 23.74
N TYR A 466 28.39 20.28 24.65
CA TYR A 466 28.83 19.94 26.01
C TYR A 466 28.21 18.69 26.60
N GLN A 467 29.10 17.85 27.15
CA GLN A 467 28.84 17.03 28.33
C GLN A 467 29.40 17.76 29.57
N LYS A 468 28.58 17.85 30.63
CA LYS A 468 28.87 18.34 31.99
C LYS A 468 29.58 19.72 32.12
N TYR A 469 28.75 20.74 32.38
CA TYR A 469 29.02 22.00 33.09
C TYR A 469 30.29 22.80 32.73
N PHE A 470 30.56 23.00 31.44
CA PHE A 470 31.35 24.14 30.96
C PHE A 470 30.67 24.73 29.72
N LEU A 471 30.87 26.01 29.43
CA LEU A 471 30.25 26.69 28.29
C LEU A 471 31.40 27.23 27.43
N ASP A 472 31.84 26.45 26.44
CA ASP A 472 32.97 26.85 25.56
C ASP A 472 32.52 28.03 24.70
N THR A 473 32.88 29.23 25.15
CA THR A 473 32.59 30.49 24.46
C THR A 473 33.65 30.82 23.41
N SER A 474 34.72 30.03 23.28
CA SER A 474 35.76 30.25 22.27
C SER A 474 35.26 30.05 20.83
N ILE A 475 34.04 29.53 20.68
CA ILE A 475 33.33 29.25 19.43
C ILE A 475 32.21 30.29 19.17
N CYS A 476 31.98 31.24 20.07
CA CYS A 476 30.94 32.27 19.93
C CYS A 476 31.44 33.47 19.12
N ASP A 477 30.92 33.67 17.90
CA ASP A 477 31.21 34.87 17.12
C ASP A 477 30.27 36.02 17.53
N LEU A 478 30.81 37.01 18.23
CA LEU A 478 30.10 38.21 18.71
C LEU A 478 30.39 39.45 17.86
N THR A 479 30.79 39.25 16.60
CA THR A 479 31.12 40.36 15.69
C THR A 479 29.93 41.32 15.54
N GLY A 480 30.15 42.60 15.91
CA GLY A 480 29.13 43.64 15.90
C GLY A 480 28.55 43.98 17.28
N ILE A 481 28.90 43.23 18.33
CA ILE A 481 28.62 43.58 19.73
C ILE A 481 29.87 44.24 20.33
N ASP A 482 29.69 45.41 20.95
CA ASP A 482 30.76 46.17 21.58
C ASP A 482 31.07 45.65 22.99
N SER A 483 30.03 45.28 23.75
CA SER A 483 30.19 44.70 25.08
C SER A 483 28.98 43.88 25.51
N VAL A 484 29.21 43.06 26.52
CA VAL A 484 28.28 42.09 27.09
C VAL A 484 28.26 42.28 28.60
N GLN A 485 27.08 42.25 29.22
CA GLN A 485 26.92 42.23 30.68
C GLN A 485 26.01 41.08 31.08
N LEU A 486 26.48 40.20 31.95
CA LEU A 486 25.70 39.11 32.51
C LEU A 486 25.36 39.43 33.96
N TYR A 487 24.12 39.25 34.34
CA TYR A 487 23.59 39.41 35.68
C TYR A 487 23.16 38.04 36.20
N PHE A 488 23.36 37.77 37.48
CA PHE A 488 22.86 36.59 38.19
C PHE A 488 21.99 37.08 39.34
N GLU A 489 20.72 36.69 39.37
CA GLU A 489 19.73 37.13 40.37
C GLU A 489 19.73 38.67 40.49
N ASP A 490 19.56 39.34 39.35
CA ASP A 490 19.55 40.81 39.19
C ASP A 490 20.82 41.56 39.63
N LYS A 491 21.92 40.86 39.90
CA LYS A 491 23.22 41.47 40.22
C LYS A 491 24.20 41.28 39.09
N LEU A 492 24.89 42.35 38.69
CA LEU A 492 25.91 42.28 37.64
C LEU A 492 26.98 41.27 38.05
N PHE A 493 27.01 40.16 37.33
CA PHE A 493 27.87 39.01 37.56
C PHE A 493 29.13 39.10 36.70
N TYR A 494 29.01 39.58 35.46
CA TYR A 494 30.13 39.67 34.52
C TYR A 494 29.97 40.81 33.50
N THR A 495 31.08 41.38 33.04
CA THR A 495 31.13 42.33 31.92
C THR A 495 32.35 42.05 31.06
N GLY A 496 32.20 42.00 29.73
CA GLY A 496 33.30 41.78 28.81
C GLY A 496 32.92 42.01 27.35
N SER A 497 33.91 41.99 26.45
CA SER A 497 33.66 41.99 25.00
C SER A 497 33.22 40.61 24.47
N THR A 498 33.38 39.57 25.29
CA THR A 498 32.95 38.20 25.04
C THR A 498 32.27 37.62 26.28
N LEU A 499 31.47 36.56 26.14
CA LEU A 499 30.89 35.83 27.26
C LEU A 499 31.97 35.05 28.06
N PRO A 500 31.75 34.79 29.36
CA PRO A 500 32.68 34.02 30.18
C PRO A 500 32.65 32.52 29.82
N ASP A 501 33.81 31.87 29.85
CA ASP A 501 34.03 30.47 29.42
C ASP A 501 33.37 29.41 30.34
N SER A 502 32.79 29.81 31.47
CA SER A 502 32.05 28.92 32.37
C SER A 502 31.11 29.67 33.32
N LEU A 503 29.95 29.09 33.60
CA LEU A 503 29.02 29.51 34.66
C LEU A 503 28.84 28.35 35.64
N GLU A 504 29.20 28.55 36.92
CA GLU A 504 29.25 27.46 37.91
C GLU A 504 28.04 27.41 38.87
N LEU A 505 27.03 28.28 38.73
CA LEU A 505 25.92 28.40 39.68
C LEU A 505 24.55 28.16 39.00
N GLY A 506 23.63 27.48 39.68
CA GLY A 506 22.23 27.37 39.27
C GLY A 506 21.40 28.54 39.82
N GLY A 507 20.58 29.17 38.98
CA GLY A 507 19.71 30.31 39.31
C GLY A 507 19.35 31.13 38.06
N ILE A 508 18.73 32.30 38.23
CA ILE A 508 18.28 33.16 37.13
C ILE A 508 19.41 34.07 36.66
N TYR A 509 19.67 34.08 35.36
CA TYR A 509 20.64 34.98 34.74
C TYR A 509 19.99 35.91 33.70
N HIS A 510 20.46 37.15 33.62
CA HIS A 510 20.03 38.14 32.61
C HIS A 510 21.24 38.60 31.79
N LEU A 511 21.08 38.75 30.48
CA LEU A 511 22.19 39.12 29.60
C LEU A 511 21.85 40.40 28.84
N LEU A 512 22.69 41.43 29.00
CA LEU A 512 22.65 42.65 28.20
C LEU A 512 23.75 42.62 27.15
N LEU A 513 23.38 42.93 25.90
CA LEU A 513 24.30 43.09 24.79
C LEU A 513 24.28 44.55 24.33
N HIS A 514 25.46 45.15 24.20
CA HIS A 514 25.64 46.53 23.77
C HIS A 514 26.23 46.55 22.37
N SER A 515 25.58 47.30 21.47
CA SER A 515 26.10 47.55 20.11
C SER A 515 25.77 48.99 19.74
N GLY A 516 26.79 49.85 19.69
CA GLY A 516 26.67 51.30 19.57
C GLY A 516 25.85 51.89 20.73
N ASN A 517 24.79 52.61 20.38
CA ASN A 517 23.86 53.19 21.37
C ASN A 517 22.65 52.28 21.67
N CYS A 518 22.57 51.08 21.07
CA CYS A 518 21.50 50.14 21.34
C CYS A 518 21.92 49.19 22.48
N VAL A 519 21.00 48.94 23.41
CA VAL A 519 21.11 47.93 24.46
C VAL A 519 20.02 46.91 24.21
N PHE A 520 20.41 45.64 24.12
CA PHE A 520 19.49 44.52 23.95
C PHE A 520 19.51 43.70 25.22
N GLU A 521 18.33 43.51 25.81
CA GLU A 521 18.14 42.62 26.95
C GLU A 521 17.63 41.27 26.44
N VAL A 522 18.39 40.23 26.76
CA VAL A 522 17.96 38.84 26.59
C VAL A 522 17.38 38.42 27.93
N ASP A 523 16.07 38.21 27.95
CA ASP A 523 15.35 37.97 29.19
C ASP A 523 15.73 36.64 29.84
N SER A 524 15.70 36.66 31.17
CA SER A 524 15.93 35.61 32.16
C SER A 524 16.02 34.15 31.65
N PHE A 525 17.16 33.47 31.80
CA PHE A 525 17.22 32.00 31.59
C PHE A 525 17.33 31.19 32.89
N LEU A 526 16.73 30.00 32.90
CA LEU A 526 16.54 29.15 34.09
C LEU A 526 17.20 27.77 33.94
N VAL A 527 17.73 27.22 35.02
CA VAL A 527 18.21 25.82 35.09
C VAL A 527 17.22 25.02 35.94
N LEU A 528 16.57 24.00 35.36
CA LEU A 528 15.55 23.17 36.02
C LEU A 528 16.11 21.80 36.45
N GLU A 529 15.68 21.28 37.60
CA GLU A 529 16.24 20.03 38.18
C GLU A 529 15.29 18.81 38.27
N GLN A 530 13.93 18.91 38.23
CA GLN A 530 13.04 17.72 38.33
C GLN A 530 11.57 17.88 37.84
N ILE A 531 10.88 16.77 37.47
CA ILE A 531 9.43 16.68 37.10
C ILE A 531 8.65 15.76 38.07
N VAL A 532 7.38 16.07 38.40
CA VAL A 532 6.45 15.22 39.20
C VAL A 532 5.03 15.20 38.61
N THR A 533 4.40 14.02 38.51
CA THR A 533 3.03 13.83 37.96
C THR A 533 1.96 13.81 39.06
N VAL A 534 0.79 14.44 38.86
CA VAL A 534 -0.42 14.27 39.73
C VAL A 534 -1.72 14.14 38.89
N PRO A 535 -2.84 13.62 39.45
CA PRO A 535 -3.88 12.93 38.69
C PRO A 535 -4.73 13.73 37.67
N ASP A 536 -4.77 15.07 37.73
CA ASP A 536 -5.66 15.87 36.86
C ASP A 536 -4.89 16.79 35.86
N GLY A 537 -3.60 16.51 35.59
CA GLY A 537 -2.78 17.25 34.63
C GLY A 537 -1.26 17.01 34.78
N LEU A 538 -0.44 17.57 33.87
CA LEU A 538 1.02 17.64 34.03
C LEU A 538 1.40 18.86 34.87
N TYR A 539 2.25 18.69 35.89
CA TYR A 539 2.69 19.76 36.79
C TYR A 539 4.23 19.83 36.83
N TRP A 540 4.78 21.03 36.98
CA TRP A 540 6.23 21.26 37.18
C TRP A 540 6.45 22.13 38.43
N THR A 541 7.42 21.78 39.28
CA THR A 541 7.72 22.53 40.51
C THR A 541 9.19 22.91 40.58
N LEU A 542 9.48 24.17 40.96
CA LEU A 542 10.76 24.55 41.54
C LEU A 542 10.58 24.63 43.07
N THR A 543 11.67 24.43 43.80
CA THR A 543 11.78 24.20 45.26
C THR A 543 11.23 25.27 46.22
N ASP A 544 10.27 26.11 45.81
CA ASP A 544 9.23 26.75 46.67
C ASP A 544 8.22 27.62 45.84
N SER A 545 7.95 27.29 44.56
CA SER A 545 6.94 27.98 43.73
C SER A 545 6.42 27.12 42.57
N PHE A 546 5.13 27.25 42.24
CA PHE A 546 4.43 26.45 41.21
C PHE A 546 4.40 27.18 39.86
N ILE A 547 4.71 26.46 38.78
CA ILE A 547 4.37 26.87 37.41
C ILE A 547 3.02 26.23 37.07
N ILE A 548 2.03 27.06 36.71
CA ILE A 548 0.71 26.59 36.28
C ILE A 548 0.64 26.76 34.76
N VAL A 549 0.54 25.65 34.03
CA VAL A 549 0.18 25.67 32.60
C VAL A 549 -1.25 25.18 32.47
N LYS A 550 -2.16 26.06 32.02
CA LYS A 550 -3.56 25.71 31.76
C LYS A 550 -3.76 25.51 30.27
N GLY A 551 -4.24 24.33 29.88
CA GLY A 551 -4.75 24.07 28.53
C GLY A 551 -5.95 23.14 28.62
N ASP A 552 -7.05 23.49 27.95
CA ASP A 552 -8.23 22.63 27.85
C ASP A 552 -8.00 21.55 26.78
N SER A 553 -8.44 20.34 27.11
CA SER A 553 -7.87 19.08 26.60
C SER A 553 -7.95 18.76 25.10
N TYR A 554 -8.41 19.64 24.19
CA TYR A 554 -8.57 19.24 22.78
C TYR A 554 -8.32 20.31 21.70
N ASP A 555 -7.86 21.53 22.01
CA ASP A 555 -7.32 22.50 21.03
C ASP A 555 -6.47 23.56 21.79
N TYR A 556 -5.19 23.74 21.42
CA TYR A 556 -4.26 24.61 22.15
C TYR A 556 -4.13 25.99 21.50
N ASP A 557 -4.61 27.04 22.18
CA ASP A 557 -4.53 28.42 21.67
C ASP A 557 -3.52 29.32 22.41
N TYR A 558 -3.09 29.02 23.64
CA TYR A 558 -2.03 29.78 24.36
C TYR A 558 -1.48 29.06 25.61
N TYR A 559 -0.32 29.51 26.11
CA TYR A 559 0.27 29.10 27.40
C TYR A 559 0.58 30.32 28.28
N GLU A 560 0.34 30.20 29.59
CA GLU A 560 0.65 31.23 30.59
C GLU A 560 1.62 30.67 31.64
N MET A 561 2.57 31.49 32.12
CA MET A 561 3.51 31.11 33.17
C MET A 561 3.38 32.06 34.36
N TYR A 562 3.33 31.49 35.57
CA TYR A 562 3.16 32.23 36.81
C TYR A 562 4.28 31.94 37.81
N HIS A 563 4.65 32.96 38.59
CA HIS A 563 5.48 32.81 39.78
C HIS A 563 4.92 33.70 40.90
N GLN A 564 4.69 33.12 42.08
CA GLN A 564 4.09 33.80 43.24
C GLN A 564 2.84 34.63 42.88
N ASP A 565 1.90 34.01 42.16
CA ASP A 565 0.63 34.58 41.69
C ASP A 565 0.75 35.75 40.70
N SER A 566 1.94 36.05 40.18
CA SER A 566 2.16 37.03 39.12
C SER A 566 2.36 36.34 37.77
N LEU A 567 1.76 36.88 36.70
CA LEU A 567 1.93 36.38 35.33
C LEU A 567 3.27 36.88 34.76
N TYR A 568 4.13 35.95 34.35
CA TYR A 568 5.46 36.24 33.83
C TYR A 568 5.54 36.16 32.30
N ALA A 569 4.81 35.24 31.66
CA ALA A 569 4.83 35.10 30.20
C ALA A 569 3.50 34.57 29.66
N VAL A 570 3.16 34.99 28.44
CA VAL A 570 2.05 34.45 27.62
C VAL A 570 2.57 34.18 26.21
N SER A 571 2.32 32.98 25.67
CA SER A 571 2.60 32.65 24.27
C SER A 571 1.33 32.25 23.55
N THR A 572 1.07 32.82 22.37
CA THR A 572 -0.18 32.63 21.59
C THR A 572 0.04 31.96 20.23
N ASN A 573 1.26 31.55 19.89
CA ASN A 573 1.55 30.92 18.60
C ASN A 573 2.65 29.85 18.74
N GLY A 574 2.27 28.58 18.75
CA GLY A 574 3.21 27.46 18.57
C GLY A 574 2.72 26.18 19.22
N MET A 575 2.39 25.18 18.39
CA MET A 575 2.28 23.79 18.85
C MET A 575 3.67 23.24 19.12
N PHE A 576 3.92 22.77 20.35
CA PHE A 576 5.05 21.92 20.65
C PHE A 576 4.54 20.60 21.23
N ASP A 577 4.72 19.51 20.49
CA ASP A 577 4.58 18.17 21.06
C ASP A 577 5.85 17.84 21.83
N LEU A 578 5.78 17.90 23.16
CA LEU A 578 6.82 17.34 24.03
C LEU A 578 6.49 15.87 24.31
N PRO A 579 7.39 14.92 23.99
CA PRO A 579 7.23 13.52 24.36
C PRO A 579 7.05 13.37 25.88
N LYS A 580 6.28 12.38 26.31
CA LYS A 580 5.89 12.19 27.72
C LYS A 580 7.04 11.91 28.72
N ASP A 581 8.31 11.88 28.30
CA ASP A 581 9.44 11.50 29.15
C ASP A 581 10.73 12.31 28.88
N VAL A 582 10.62 13.58 28.48
CA VAL A 582 11.79 14.46 28.27
C VAL A 582 12.27 15.08 29.58
N PHE A 583 13.57 14.96 29.87
CA PHE A 583 14.27 15.72 30.91
C PHE A 583 15.38 16.57 30.27
N GLY A 584 15.45 17.86 30.59
CA GLY A 584 16.45 18.77 30.02
C GLY A 584 16.41 20.18 30.62
N ILE A 585 17.42 20.99 30.28
CA ILE A 585 17.47 22.43 30.55
C ILE A 585 16.71 23.13 29.42
N PHE A 586 15.76 24.00 29.77
CA PHE A 586 14.95 24.74 28.80
C PHE A 586 15.24 26.23 28.91
N TYR A 587 15.61 26.85 27.79
CA TYR A 587 15.82 28.30 27.70
C TYR A 587 14.58 28.93 27.06
N PHE A 588 13.94 29.87 27.76
CA PHE A 588 12.87 30.70 27.21
C PHE A 588 13.43 32.09 27.00
N ILE A 589 13.49 32.56 25.76
CA ILE A 589 14.03 33.88 25.44
C ILE A 589 12.86 34.80 25.07
N GLY A 590 12.53 35.73 25.97
CA GLY A 590 11.72 36.90 25.66
C GLY A 590 12.62 38.05 25.22
N TYR A 591 12.13 38.92 24.33
CA TYR A 591 12.79 40.19 24.02
C TYR A 591 11.98 41.33 24.65
N SER A 592 12.65 42.24 25.36
CA SER A 592 12.06 43.53 25.70
C SER A 592 13.00 44.68 25.31
N ASN A 593 12.45 45.73 24.72
CA ASN A 593 13.22 46.85 24.21
C ASN A 593 13.63 47.76 25.37
N VAL A 594 14.93 47.89 25.65
CA VAL A 594 15.45 48.90 26.59
C VAL A 594 16.29 49.93 25.82
N GLY A 595 15.69 50.58 24.81
CA GLY A 595 16.37 51.59 24.00
C GLY A 595 15.64 52.01 22.73
N PRO A 596 16.16 53.00 21.99
CA PRO A 596 15.45 53.68 20.90
C PRO A 596 15.43 52.94 19.54
N CYS A 597 15.73 51.64 19.47
CA CYS A 597 15.93 50.90 18.22
C CYS A 597 14.71 50.00 17.86
N PRO A 598 14.20 49.97 16.61
CA PRO A 598 13.05 49.14 16.20
C PRO A 598 13.41 47.67 15.87
N ILE A 599 12.55 46.72 16.27
CA ILE A 599 12.71 45.24 16.25
C ILE A 599 12.92 44.61 14.84
N SER A 600 12.81 45.36 13.75
CA SER A 600 12.98 44.82 12.39
C SER A 600 14.43 44.47 11.99
N ALA A 601 15.41 44.71 12.86
CA ALA A 601 16.83 44.43 12.62
C ALA A 601 17.32 43.05 13.13
N ILE A 602 16.46 42.25 13.79
CA ILE A 602 16.77 40.89 14.25
C ILE A 602 15.56 40.01 13.90
N SER A 603 15.62 39.30 12.78
CA SER A 603 14.53 38.45 12.28
C SER A 603 14.81 36.97 12.52
N SER A 604 15.25 36.63 13.72
CA SER A 604 15.47 35.25 14.13
C SER A 604 15.12 35.07 15.60
N ASN A 605 14.20 34.14 15.88
CA ASN A 605 14.08 33.55 17.20
C ASN A 605 15.40 32.84 17.51
N PHE A 606 16.02 33.17 18.64
CA PHE A 606 17.15 32.41 19.15
C PHE A 606 16.55 31.17 19.85
N VAL A 607 16.76 29.97 19.28
CA VAL A 607 16.41 28.71 19.95
C VAL A 607 17.71 28.03 20.34
N ILE A 608 18.06 28.10 21.62
CA ILE A 608 19.09 27.23 22.20
C ILE A 608 18.35 26.01 22.76
N SER A 609 18.36 24.91 22.01
CA SER A 609 17.98 23.61 22.56
C SER A 609 19.25 22.80 22.80
N SER A 610 19.52 22.42 24.04
CA SER A 610 20.35 21.23 24.30
C SER A 610 19.40 20.04 24.42
N VAL A 611 19.28 19.25 23.36
CA VAL A 611 18.67 17.93 23.48
C VAL A 611 19.77 17.02 24.03
N HIS A 612 19.64 16.59 25.29
CA HIS A 612 20.26 15.32 25.63
C HIS A 612 19.39 14.25 24.98
N GLN A 613 19.68 13.95 23.70
CA GLN A 613 19.42 12.61 23.23
C GLN A 613 20.33 11.75 24.09
N THR A 614 19.75 10.89 24.92
CA THR A 614 20.35 9.57 24.96
C THR A 614 20.24 9.08 23.52
N LEU A 615 21.34 9.28 22.78
CA LEU A 615 21.71 8.39 21.72
C LEU A 615 21.52 6.99 22.32
N LEU A 616 20.41 6.34 21.98
CA LEU A 616 20.61 5.01 21.45
C LEU A 616 21.29 5.28 20.13
N ASP A 617 22.63 5.31 20.20
CA ASP A 617 23.47 5.12 19.04
C ASP A 617 22.82 4.01 18.25
N ASN A 618 22.45 4.34 17.01
CA ASN A 618 21.89 3.45 16.04
C ASN A 618 22.66 2.12 16.11
N PRO A 619 22.10 1.06 16.74
CA PRO A 619 22.95 -0.04 17.16
C PRO A 619 23.53 -0.75 15.95
N TRP A 620 22.88 -0.62 14.78
CA TRP A 620 23.29 -1.27 13.55
C TRP A 620 23.51 -0.26 12.42
N TYR A 621 24.61 -0.43 11.69
CA TYR A 621 24.91 0.31 10.47
C TYR A 621 24.94 -0.67 9.29
N PHE A 622 24.45 -0.23 8.14
CA PHE A 622 24.85 -0.84 6.87
C PHE A 622 26.21 -0.27 6.50
N PRO A 623 27.30 -1.06 6.53
CA PRO A 623 28.59 -0.55 6.07
C PRO A 623 28.57 -0.23 4.57
N ASN A 624 27.59 -0.78 3.82
CA ASN A 624 27.39 -0.52 2.40
C ASN A 624 25.91 -0.74 1.97
N PRO A 625 25.25 0.21 1.26
CA PRO A 625 23.89 0.03 0.72
C PRO A 625 23.76 -1.08 -0.35
N ALA A 626 24.86 -1.68 -0.81
CA ALA A 626 24.87 -2.82 -1.72
C ALA A 626 25.08 -4.19 -1.02
N SER A 627 25.12 -4.23 0.32
CA SER A 627 25.33 -5.47 1.07
C SER A 627 24.06 -5.91 1.81
N TYR A 628 23.81 -7.22 1.84
CA TYR A 628 22.75 -7.86 2.63
C TYR A 628 23.17 -8.12 4.09
N GLN A 629 24.25 -7.46 4.53
CA GLN A 629 24.83 -7.62 5.87
C GLN A 629 24.56 -6.37 6.69
N ILE A 630 23.99 -6.56 7.86
CA ILE A 630 23.86 -5.53 8.88
C ILE A 630 24.93 -5.78 9.94
N GLU A 631 25.63 -4.75 10.41
CA GLU A 631 26.66 -4.88 11.45
C GLU A 631 26.39 -3.98 12.66
N THR A 632 26.76 -4.44 13.86
CA THR A 632 26.65 -3.71 15.13
C THR A 632 27.94 -3.79 15.94
N LYS A 633 28.23 -2.75 16.72
CA LYS A 633 29.25 -2.79 17.78
C LYS A 633 28.68 -3.19 19.15
N GLU A 634 27.35 -3.33 19.25
CA GLU A 634 26.66 -3.67 20.48
C GLU A 634 26.72 -5.17 20.79
N THR A 635 27.02 -5.49 22.05
CA THR A 635 27.05 -6.87 22.55
C THR A 635 25.86 -7.16 23.46
N GLY A 636 25.46 -8.43 23.57
CA GLY A 636 24.42 -8.89 24.51
C GLY A 636 22.98 -8.62 24.03
N ILE A 637 22.75 -8.68 22.72
CA ILE A 637 21.42 -8.62 22.11
C ILE A 637 20.73 -9.96 22.30
N ASP A 638 19.50 -9.95 22.82
CA ASP A 638 18.75 -11.17 23.09
C ASP A 638 18.17 -11.75 21.79
N LYS A 639 17.60 -10.87 20.95
CA LYS A 639 16.88 -11.26 19.73
C LYS A 639 16.81 -10.10 18.73
N VAL A 640 16.86 -10.41 17.45
CA VAL A 640 16.55 -9.48 16.36
C VAL A 640 15.47 -10.10 15.48
N SER A 641 14.43 -9.33 15.17
CA SER A 641 13.35 -9.70 14.26
C SER A 641 13.22 -8.64 13.18
N LEU A 642 13.05 -9.04 11.92
CA LEU A 642 12.58 -8.14 10.87
C LEU A 642 11.08 -8.33 10.72
N LEU A 643 10.35 -7.24 10.77
CA LEU A 643 8.90 -7.21 10.60
C LEU A 643 8.58 -6.52 9.27
N ASP A 644 7.53 -6.93 8.59
CA ASP A 644 6.97 -6.13 7.50
C ASP A 644 6.10 -4.98 8.03
N LEU A 645 5.56 -4.16 7.14
CA LEU A 645 4.68 -3.04 7.49
C LEU A 645 3.36 -3.45 8.16
N LEU A 646 3.00 -4.73 8.10
CA LEU A 646 1.83 -5.29 8.80
C LEU A 646 2.23 -5.83 10.19
N GLY A 647 3.48 -5.63 10.62
CA GLY A 647 4.01 -6.13 11.89
C GLY A 647 4.30 -7.63 11.90
N ARG A 648 4.23 -8.31 10.74
CA ARG A 648 4.48 -9.75 10.63
C ARG A 648 5.97 -10.00 10.61
N THR A 649 6.43 -10.99 11.38
CA THR A 649 7.85 -11.33 11.43
C THR A 649 8.27 -12.08 10.16
N VAL A 650 9.09 -11.45 9.33
CA VAL A 650 9.64 -12.03 8.10
C VAL A 650 11.01 -12.68 8.31
N PHE A 651 11.71 -12.29 9.38
CA PHE A 651 12.99 -12.90 9.77
C PHE A 651 13.19 -12.79 11.28
N THR A 652 13.89 -13.74 11.89
CA THR A 652 14.32 -13.66 13.29
C THR A 652 15.65 -14.37 13.50
N SER A 653 16.50 -13.77 14.32
CA SER A 653 17.72 -14.36 14.85
C SER A 653 17.75 -14.18 16.37
N GLU A 654 17.84 -15.29 17.09
CA GLU A 654 18.08 -15.31 18.54
C GLU A 654 19.59 -15.19 18.80
N GLN A 655 20.01 -14.37 19.77
CA GLN A 655 21.41 -14.11 20.13
C GLN A 655 22.31 -13.82 18.91
N PRO A 656 21.97 -12.80 18.09
CA PRO A 656 22.66 -12.57 16.82
C PRO A 656 24.13 -12.19 17.04
N THR A 657 24.98 -12.65 16.13
CA THR A 657 26.36 -12.18 16.05
C THR A 657 26.41 -10.70 15.66
N PRO A 658 27.51 -9.99 15.94
CA PRO A 658 27.69 -8.58 15.55
C PRO A 658 27.55 -8.29 14.04
N SER A 659 27.56 -9.33 13.20
CA SER A 659 27.22 -9.26 11.78
C SER A 659 26.04 -10.21 11.54
N LEU A 660 24.98 -9.70 10.91
CA LEU A 660 23.74 -10.39 10.63
C LEU A 660 23.48 -10.37 9.11
N VAL A 661 23.44 -11.56 8.50
CA VAL A 661 23.08 -11.73 7.09
C VAL A 661 21.56 -11.81 7.00
N LEU A 662 20.95 -10.84 6.33
CA LEU A 662 19.54 -10.91 6.01
C LEU A 662 19.31 -11.92 4.87
N PRO A 663 18.22 -12.71 4.91
CA PRO A 663 17.83 -13.53 3.76
C PRO A 663 17.52 -12.65 2.54
N LEU A 664 17.45 -13.25 1.35
CA LEU A 664 16.92 -12.57 0.17
C LEU A 664 15.49 -12.11 0.46
N ILE A 665 15.34 -10.81 0.68
CA ILE A 665 14.08 -10.15 1.02
C ILE A 665 13.66 -9.26 -0.15
N VAL A 666 12.35 -9.17 -0.39
CA VAL A 666 11.75 -8.37 -1.46
C VAL A 666 11.92 -6.88 -1.17
N ASP A 667 12.10 -6.07 -2.20
CA ASP A 667 12.15 -4.60 -2.09
C ASP A 667 10.96 -4.06 -1.30
N GLY A 668 11.22 -3.19 -0.32
CA GLY A 668 10.16 -2.63 0.50
C GLY A 668 10.65 -2.02 1.81
N MET A 669 9.70 -1.46 2.55
CA MET A 669 9.95 -1.01 3.91
C MET A 669 9.70 -2.13 4.92
N TYR A 670 10.57 -2.22 5.90
CA TYR A 670 10.54 -3.18 7.00
C TYR A 670 10.77 -2.46 8.32
N LEU A 671 10.42 -3.12 9.43
CA LEU A 671 10.71 -2.67 10.78
C LEU A 671 11.62 -3.68 11.47
N LEU A 672 12.86 -3.29 11.74
CA LEU A 672 13.79 -4.06 12.55
C LEU A 672 13.42 -3.91 14.03
N ARG A 673 13.09 -5.01 14.68
CA ARG A 673 12.77 -5.11 16.11
C ARG A 673 13.93 -5.78 16.83
N ILE A 674 14.49 -5.13 17.85
CA ILE A 674 15.64 -5.62 18.61
C ILE A 674 15.23 -5.79 20.07
N GLU A 675 15.46 -6.95 20.64
CA GLU A 675 15.30 -7.21 22.07
C GLU A 675 16.67 -7.27 22.75
N LYS A 676 16.86 -6.49 23.81
CA LYS A 676 18.09 -6.47 24.61
C LYS A 676 17.75 -6.16 26.06
N ASN A 677 18.17 -7.01 26.99
CA ASN A 677 17.93 -6.89 28.43
C ASN A 677 16.43 -6.65 28.74
N LYS A 678 15.54 -7.39 28.08
CA LYS A 678 14.06 -7.25 28.17
C LYS A 678 13.47 -5.92 27.66
N HIS A 679 14.28 -5.07 27.06
CA HIS A 679 13.82 -3.86 26.37
C HIS A 679 13.67 -4.14 24.88
N ILE A 680 12.71 -3.48 24.24
CA ILE A 680 12.42 -3.65 22.82
C ILE A 680 12.66 -2.33 22.10
N TYR A 681 13.43 -2.39 21.01
CA TYR A 681 13.78 -1.27 20.16
C TYR A 681 13.28 -1.51 18.74
N TYR A 682 12.96 -0.43 18.02
CA TYR A 682 12.44 -0.51 16.65
C TYR A 682 13.18 0.47 15.72
N GLN A 683 13.45 0.04 14.49
CA GLN A 683 14.05 0.86 13.43
C GLN A 683 13.39 0.58 12.09
N LYS A 684 13.00 1.64 11.36
CA LYS A 684 12.51 1.49 9.98
C LYS A 684 13.68 1.26 9.02
N LEU A 685 13.54 0.29 8.13
CA LEU A 685 14.50 -0.05 7.08
C LEU A 685 13.81 0.05 5.73
N MET A 686 14.48 0.66 4.75
CA MET A 686 14.10 0.52 3.34
C MET A 686 15.12 -0.41 2.69
N LEU A 687 14.65 -1.55 2.17
CA LEU A 687 15.48 -2.52 1.47
C LEU A 687 15.16 -2.45 -0.02
N SER A 688 16.18 -2.37 -0.87
CA SER A 688 16.03 -2.45 -2.33
C SER A 688 17.08 -3.40 -2.89
N LYS A 689 16.67 -4.34 -3.74
CA LYS A 689 17.55 -5.24 -4.47
C LYS A 689 18.08 -4.48 -5.69
N LYS A 690 19.38 -4.23 -5.73
CA LYS A 690 20.06 -3.74 -6.94
C LYS A 690 20.55 -4.88 -7.82
#